data_AF-A0A1Y3ER46-F1
#
_entry.id   AF-A0A1Y3ER46-F1
#
_cell.length_a   1.000
_cell.length_b   1.000
_cell.length_c   1.000
_cell.angle_alpha   90.00
_cell.angle_beta   90.00
_cell.angle_gamma   90.00
#
_symmetry.space_group_name_H-M   'P 1'
#
loop_
_entity.id
_entity.type
_entity.pdbx_description
1 polymer ?
#
loop_
_entity_poly.entity_id
_entity_poly.type
_entity_poly.pdbx_seq_one_letter_code
_entity_poly.pdbx_strand_id
1 'polypeptide(L)'
;MRRFDIPTAEFEIFTDSEKAKSHIKRCEYDAWVVKASSPTASGSGVYVGTSDDEACSAVDDLINVSQWELSVPLLVWLLISERSALSRWKGDCSRKFTSRQRIVRKSTKLAVYYMQLFVNNIFQFLALCFTDGYCVKVMPLVQNYKRLLDNNCGPNTDGMGACCPYLDITVQHIRFIEECILQKVVNILREEGKLFKGVLHADVMITEFGIRVLEFNSTFGDLEAQVLLPLLETDLLEILLSCTDQTLSQCSIRWKPGQFSCGILLAASGYPVLSNVQTGYPIEGLEQRCSDVLVFHSGTKADSSGLPVTSDGRVLCMVGVGNTFRFARKKAYDAVQCINFKGVQYRSDIGNGFLPPNFGLLSDPESETSFVDSECDMEFSFADDLVKSLVHVCQPIVRPGSGVLDYSQQGEYGAAFDLRLSGYRDPILISGTDGVGTKLMIAAKAKQYDTIGVDLVAVCVNDILTRNAEPLFFLDCIAQTDLREEVLLALLQGIAKGCLEAGCSLIGGKTACMPGLYARGEFELAGFAVGAVERSQIALPAKQRMENGDVIIGIASNGFHSNGYSLIKSVLESQNIELNDPCPWNPQQTVAINLLLPTKIYVNTLLELLRSGRVKGAAHITGGGLVDNIPRILPSDLIAKIDMSTWPIPD
;
A
#
# COMPACT_ATOMS: atom_id res chain seq x y z
N MET A 1 8.60 -9.45 -20.41
CA MET A 1 7.52 -9.69 -19.43
C MET A 1 7.12 -11.17 -19.40
N ARG A 2 6.47 -11.73 -20.43
CA ARG A 2 6.06 -13.16 -20.49
C ARG A 2 7.15 -14.18 -20.10
N ARG A 3 8.37 -14.06 -20.64
CA ARG A 3 9.50 -14.99 -20.37
C ARG A 3 9.88 -15.09 -18.88
N PHE A 4 9.68 -14.04 -18.10
CA PHE A 4 10.14 -13.94 -16.71
C PHE A 4 8.99 -13.73 -15.72
N ASP A 5 7.76 -13.97 -16.16
CA ASP A 5 6.57 -13.86 -15.32
C ASP A 5 6.49 -12.49 -14.61
N ILE A 6 6.69 -11.42 -15.37
CA ILE A 6 6.40 -10.06 -14.90
C ILE A 6 4.91 -9.84 -15.14
N PRO A 7 4.13 -9.47 -14.12
CA PRO A 7 2.69 -9.31 -14.24
C PRO A 7 2.37 -8.21 -15.23
N THR A 8 1.72 -8.57 -16.33
CA THR A 8 1.29 -7.66 -17.40
C THR A 8 0.00 -8.21 -17.97
N ALA A 9 -0.72 -7.42 -18.78
CA ALA A 9 -1.90 -7.97 -19.41
C ALA A 9 -1.51 -8.93 -20.54
N GLU A 10 -2.38 -9.90 -20.81
CA GLU A 10 -2.15 -10.86 -21.89
C GLU A 10 -1.95 -10.12 -23.21
N PHE A 11 -0.94 -10.56 -23.96
CA PHE A 11 -0.62 -9.94 -25.23
C PHE A 11 -0.13 -10.89 -26.30
N GLU A 12 -0.47 -10.60 -27.55
CA GLU A 12 0.05 -11.36 -28.68
C GLU A 12 0.72 -10.42 -29.70
N ILE A 13 1.74 -10.95 -30.38
CA ILE A 13 2.56 -10.22 -31.33
C ILE A 13 2.20 -10.58 -32.76
N PHE A 14 1.77 -9.59 -33.55
CA PHE A 14 1.45 -9.81 -34.98
C PHE A 14 2.38 -9.01 -35.89
N THR A 15 2.53 -9.49 -37.12
CA THR A 15 3.24 -8.77 -38.21
C THR A 15 2.39 -8.58 -39.46
N ASP A 16 1.14 -9.04 -39.39
CA ASP A 16 0.18 -9.12 -40.48
C ASP A 16 -1.16 -8.55 -39.97
N SER A 17 -1.68 -7.56 -40.69
CA SER A 17 -2.89 -6.81 -40.30
C SER A 17 -4.11 -7.73 -40.21
N GLU A 18 -4.26 -8.65 -41.16
CA GLU A 18 -5.43 -9.53 -41.23
C GLU A 18 -5.39 -10.57 -40.11
N LYS A 19 -4.20 -11.06 -39.74
CA LYS A 19 -4.04 -11.92 -38.56
C LYS A 19 -4.33 -11.19 -37.26
N ALA A 20 -3.85 -9.94 -37.11
CA ALA A 20 -4.14 -9.11 -35.95
C ALA A 20 -5.65 -8.85 -35.80
N LYS A 21 -6.32 -8.41 -36.89
CA LYS A 21 -7.77 -8.20 -36.91
C LYS A 21 -8.56 -9.49 -36.68
N SER A 22 -8.09 -10.61 -37.21
CA SER A 22 -8.70 -11.93 -36.95
C SER A 22 -8.57 -12.36 -35.50
N HIS A 23 -7.46 -12.02 -34.82
CA HIS A 23 -7.29 -12.28 -33.40
C HIS A 23 -8.25 -11.46 -32.55
N ILE A 24 -8.34 -10.13 -32.81
CA ILE A 24 -9.30 -9.22 -32.13
C ILE A 24 -10.70 -9.82 -32.15
N LYS A 25 -11.17 -10.26 -33.32
CA LYS A 25 -12.55 -10.74 -33.50
C LYS A 25 -12.81 -12.15 -32.96
N ARG A 26 -11.79 -12.88 -32.52
CA ARG A 26 -11.91 -14.31 -32.13
C ARG A 26 -11.49 -14.61 -30.71
N CYS A 27 -10.75 -13.73 -30.04
CA CYS A 27 -10.34 -13.97 -28.68
C CYS A 27 -11.54 -13.89 -27.72
N GLU A 28 -11.48 -14.66 -26.63
CA GLU A 28 -12.53 -14.70 -25.59
C GLU A 28 -12.49 -13.48 -24.65
N TYR A 29 -11.68 -12.48 -24.98
CA TYR A 29 -11.42 -11.28 -24.16
C TYR A 29 -11.36 -10.02 -25.04
N ASP A 30 -11.62 -8.86 -24.42
CA ASP A 30 -11.63 -7.57 -25.11
C ASP A 30 -10.21 -7.10 -25.44
N ALA A 31 -9.89 -7.12 -26.73
CA ALA A 31 -8.55 -6.94 -27.25
C ALA A 31 -8.36 -5.55 -27.88
N TRP A 32 -8.80 -4.50 -27.16
CA TRP A 32 -8.99 -3.16 -27.71
C TRP A 32 -7.79 -2.21 -27.61
N VAL A 33 -6.69 -2.65 -27.00
CA VAL A 33 -5.44 -1.87 -26.96
C VAL A 33 -4.50 -2.37 -28.04
N VAL A 34 -4.11 -1.49 -28.96
CA VAL A 34 -3.17 -1.80 -30.06
C VAL A 34 -1.93 -0.93 -29.91
N LYS A 35 -0.76 -1.55 -29.73
CA LYS A 35 0.52 -0.84 -29.63
C LYS A 35 1.45 -1.17 -30.80
N ALA A 36 2.06 -0.15 -31.38
CA ALA A 36 3.19 -0.27 -32.28
C ALA A 36 4.48 -0.56 -31.49
N SER A 37 5.36 -1.38 -32.05
CA SER A 37 6.67 -1.74 -31.47
C SER A 37 7.76 -0.68 -31.66
N SER A 38 7.49 0.38 -32.42
CA SER A 38 8.43 1.48 -32.67
C SER A 38 7.68 2.80 -32.71
N PRO A 39 8.33 3.93 -32.36
CA PRO A 39 7.69 5.24 -32.38
C PRO A 39 7.10 5.55 -33.75
N THR A 40 5.82 5.92 -33.79
CA THR A 40 5.18 6.44 -35.00
C THR A 40 5.50 7.94 -35.13
N ALA A 41 5.48 8.46 -36.36
CA ALA A 41 5.72 9.88 -36.64
C ALA A 41 4.69 10.83 -35.98
N SER A 42 3.60 10.30 -35.43
CA SER A 42 2.48 11.02 -34.81
C SER A 42 2.52 11.08 -33.27
N GLY A 43 3.57 10.58 -32.62
CA GLY A 43 3.74 10.67 -31.16
C GLY A 43 2.95 9.66 -30.33
N SER A 44 1.85 9.09 -30.82
CA SER A 44 1.14 7.99 -30.15
C SER A 44 1.24 6.69 -30.93
N GLY A 45 2.16 5.82 -30.50
CA GLY A 45 2.25 4.42 -30.95
C GLY A 45 1.27 3.49 -30.23
N VAL A 46 0.29 4.02 -29.50
CA VAL A 46 -0.65 3.25 -28.67
C VAL A 46 -2.07 3.76 -28.90
N TYR A 47 -2.95 2.86 -29.31
CA TYR A 47 -4.38 3.09 -29.45
C TYR A 47 -5.15 2.31 -28.39
N VAL A 48 -6.18 2.93 -27.82
CA VAL A 48 -7.11 2.31 -26.86
C VAL A 48 -8.52 2.56 -27.39
N GLY A 49 -9.14 1.50 -27.93
CA GLY A 49 -10.51 1.51 -28.45
C GLY A 49 -11.54 1.07 -27.41
N THR A 50 -12.81 1.14 -27.82
CA THR A 50 -13.98 0.69 -27.05
C THR A 50 -14.77 -0.41 -27.75
N SER A 51 -14.30 -0.85 -28.91
CA SER A 51 -14.91 -1.94 -29.69
C SER A 51 -13.89 -2.63 -30.57
N ASP A 52 -14.22 -3.83 -31.02
CA ASP A 52 -13.41 -4.60 -31.97
C ASP A 52 -13.20 -3.85 -33.29
N ASP A 53 -14.21 -3.12 -33.76
CA ASP A 53 -14.13 -2.37 -35.01
C ASP A 53 -13.18 -1.17 -34.88
N GLU A 54 -13.23 -0.45 -33.75
CA GLU A 54 -12.27 0.63 -33.44
C GLU A 54 -10.84 0.10 -33.33
N ALA A 55 -10.65 -1.04 -32.65
CA ALA A 55 -9.35 -1.69 -32.54
C ALA A 55 -8.82 -2.18 -33.90
N CYS A 56 -9.69 -2.74 -34.75
CA CYS A 56 -9.34 -3.13 -36.12
C CYS A 56 -8.96 -1.93 -36.98
N SER A 57 -9.70 -0.81 -36.87
CA SER A 57 -9.36 0.43 -37.57
C SER A 57 -7.99 0.95 -37.14
N ALA A 58 -7.69 0.89 -35.85
CA ALA A 58 -6.39 1.31 -35.33
C ALA A 58 -5.23 0.43 -35.82
N VAL A 59 -5.45 -0.87 -36.02
CA VAL A 59 -4.48 -1.74 -36.69
C VAL A 59 -4.21 -1.21 -38.10
N ASP A 60 -5.23 -0.88 -38.86
CA ASP A 60 -5.05 -0.37 -40.23
C ASP A 60 -4.35 1.01 -40.24
N ASP A 61 -4.67 1.90 -39.31
CA ASP A 61 -4.06 3.23 -39.18
C ASP A 61 -2.56 3.14 -38.80
N LEU A 62 -2.21 2.35 -37.79
CA LEU A 62 -0.82 2.19 -37.34
C LEU A 62 0.06 1.54 -38.41
N ILE A 63 -0.53 0.77 -39.32
CA ILE A 63 0.17 0.12 -40.43
C ILE A 63 0.38 1.07 -41.59
N ASN A 64 -0.64 1.86 -41.93
CA ASN A 64 -0.59 2.78 -43.06
C ASN A 64 0.31 4.01 -42.81
N VAL A 65 0.52 4.43 -41.55
CA VAL A 65 1.41 5.55 -41.19
C VAL A 65 2.89 5.25 -41.49
N SER A 66 3.29 3.99 -41.63
CA SER A 66 4.67 3.58 -41.97
C SER A 66 5.11 3.91 -43.41
N GLN A 67 4.23 4.50 -44.24
CA GLN A 67 4.56 4.94 -45.61
C GLN A 67 5.12 6.36 -45.73
N TRP A 68 5.24 7.14 -44.64
CA TRP A 68 5.84 8.48 -44.68
C TRP A 68 7.35 8.42 -44.37
N GLU A 69 8.18 8.77 -45.36
CA GLU A 69 9.65 8.79 -45.28
C GLU A 69 10.14 9.77 -44.19
N LEU A 70 10.71 9.25 -43.09
CA LEU A 70 11.54 10.04 -42.19
C LEU A 70 13.02 9.84 -42.55
N SER A 71 13.57 10.83 -43.25
CA SER A 71 15.00 11.02 -43.48
C SER A 71 15.69 11.59 -42.23
N VAL A 72 15.85 10.77 -41.20
CA VAL A 72 16.69 11.10 -40.03
C VAL A 72 17.61 9.92 -39.73
N PRO A 73 18.95 10.09 -39.70
CA PRO A 73 19.87 8.96 -39.55
C PRO A 73 19.83 8.42 -38.12
N LEU A 74 19.11 7.33 -37.90
CA LEU A 74 19.14 6.55 -36.66
C LEU A 74 20.43 5.70 -36.63
N LEU A 75 21.30 6.05 -35.68
CA LEU A 75 22.55 5.37 -35.38
C LEU A 75 22.24 4.05 -34.65
N VAL A 76 21.99 2.97 -35.41
CA VAL A 76 21.78 1.64 -34.84
C VAL A 76 23.12 1.00 -34.49
N TRP A 77 23.38 0.83 -33.19
CA TRP A 77 24.44 -0.05 -32.71
C TRP A 77 24.03 -1.52 -32.93
N LEU A 78 24.68 -2.16 -33.88
CA LEU A 78 24.59 -3.61 -34.14
C LEU A 78 25.50 -4.36 -33.17
N LEU A 79 24.94 -5.06 -32.19
CA LEU A 79 25.60 -6.17 -31.50
C LEU A 79 25.14 -7.48 -32.16
N ILE A 80 25.96 -7.97 -33.09
CA ILE A 80 25.86 -9.33 -33.63
C ILE A 80 26.40 -10.26 -32.54
N SER A 81 25.57 -11.18 -32.03
CA SER A 81 26.08 -12.38 -31.36
C SER A 81 26.12 -13.52 -32.38
N GLU A 82 27.34 -13.98 -32.69
CA GLU A 82 27.56 -15.23 -33.41
C GLU A 82 27.49 -16.43 -32.45
N ARG A 83 26.77 -17.46 -32.88
CA ARG A 83 27.10 -18.88 -32.65
C ARG A 83 26.82 -19.55 -33.99
N SER A 84 27.69 -20.32 -34.63
CA SER A 84 28.76 -21.19 -34.14
C SER A 84 29.56 -21.72 -35.35
N ALA A 85 30.88 -21.84 -35.24
CA ALA A 85 31.64 -22.90 -35.92
C ALA A 85 33.09 -22.96 -35.40
N LEU A 86 33.50 -24.15 -34.95
CA LEU A 86 34.89 -24.51 -34.71
C LEU A 86 35.72 -24.36 -36.00
N SER A 87 36.93 -23.80 -35.88
CA SER A 87 38.21 -24.49 -36.10
C SER A 87 39.33 -23.57 -36.57
N ARG A 88 40.49 -23.74 -35.92
CA ARG A 88 41.85 -23.39 -36.36
C ARG A 88 42.26 -21.91 -36.50
N TRP A 89 43.36 -21.65 -35.79
CA TRP A 89 44.58 -20.97 -36.23
C TRP A 89 44.82 -19.50 -35.81
N LYS A 90 45.77 -19.40 -34.86
CA LYS A 90 46.91 -18.46 -34.73
C LYS A 90 46.94 -17.22 -35.62
N GLY A 91 47.21 -16.08 -34.97
CA GLY A 91 48.22 -15.13 -35.46
C GLY A 91 47.77 -13.67 -35.63
N ASP A 92 48.33 -12.85 -34.75
CA ASP A 92 48.93 -11.54 -35.04
C ASP A 92 48.06 -10.28 -35.24
N CYS A 93 48.63 -9.21 -34.71
CA CYS A 93 48.17 -7.83 -34.60
C CYS A 93 48.10 -7.09 -35.95
N SER A 94 47.34 -6.00 -35.91
CA SER A 94 47.34 -4.86 -36.85
C SER A 94 46.55 -5.02 -38.16
N ARG A 95 45.49 -4.20 -38.32
CA ARG A 95 45.38 -3.21 -39.41
C ARG A 95 44.05 -2.45 -39.42
N LYS A 96 44.22 -1.17 -39.74
CA LYS A 96 43.27 -0.09 -40.05
C LYS A 96 42.03 -0.54 -40.83
N PHE A 97 40.85 -0.07 -40.43
CA PHE A 97 39.65 -0.09 -41.28
C PHE A 97 39.36 1.32 -41.82
N THR A 98 39.62 1.48 -43.11
CA THR A 98 39.13 2.58 -43.96
C THR A 98 37.72 2.27 -44.46
N SER A 99 36.92 3.33 -44.54
CA SER A 99 35.56 3.41 -45.03
C SER A 99 35.32 2.79 -46.42
N ARG A 100 34.25 2.01 -46.54
CA ARG A 100 33.47 1.80 -47.77
C ARG A 100 32.09 1.22 -47.40
N GLN A 101 31.11 2.11 -47.24
CA GLN A 101 29.70 1.73 -47.10
C GLN A 101 29.22 1.13 -48.42
N ARG A 102 28.78 -0.13 -48.38
CA ARG A 102 28.06 -0.80 -49.46
C ARG A 102 26.59 -0.78 -49.06
N ILE A 103 25.78 0.01 -49.77
CA ILE A 103 24.33 0.08 -49.59
C ILE A 103 23.75 -1.30 -49.95
N VAL A 104 23.31 -2.03 -48.92
CA VAL A 104 22.48 -3.22 -49.10
C VAL A 104 21.05 -2.80 -48.78
N ARG A 105 20.23 -2.61 -49.82
CA ARG A 105 18.78 -2.54 -49.69
C ARG A 105 18.29 -3.89 -49.15
N LYS A 106 18.00 -3.96 -47.85
CA LYS A 106 17.19 -5.04 -47.25
C LYS A 106 15.90 -4.43 -46.75
N SER A 107 14.80 -4.95 -47.27
CA SER A 107 13.42 -4.61 -46.95
C SER A 107 13.12 -4.76 -45.46
N THR A 108 12.98 -3.65 -44.75
CA THR A 108 12.42 -3.60 -43.40
C THR A 108 10.89 -3.60 -43.50
N LYS A 109 10.31 -4.80 -43.56
CA LYS A 109 8.90 -5.04 -43.26
C LYS A 109 8.86 -5.88 -42.00
N LEU A 110 8.61 -5.29 -40.83
CA LEU A 110 8.22 -6.03 -39.63
C LEU A 110 7.74 -5.03 -38.56
N ALA A 111 6.48 -4.63 -38.67
CA ALA A 111 5.77 -4.00 -37.58
C ALA A 111 5.27 -5.12 -36.66
N VAL A 112 5.69 -5.12 -35.39
CA VAL A 112 5.23 -6.02 -34.34
C VAL A 112 4.12 -5.29 -33.55
N TYR A 113 2.90 -5.82 -33.51
CA TYR A 113 1.78 -5.23 -32.75
C TYR A 113 1.61 -5.93 -31.41
N TYR A 114 1.41 -5.21 -30.32
CA TYR A 114 1.01 -5.79 -29.03
C TYR A 114 -0.48 -5.53 -28.82
N MET A 115 -1.21 -6.57 -28.45
CA MET A 115 -2.62 -6.48 -28.07
C MET A 115 -2.72 -6.64 -26.56
N GLN A 116 -3.29 -5.71 -25.79
CA GLN A 116 -3.27 -5.83 -24.32
C GLN A 116 -4.68 -5.78 -23.74
N LEU A 117 -5.00 -6.77 -22.91
CA LEU A 117 -6.26 -6.90 -22.16
C LEU A 117 -6.49 -5.68 -21.25
N PHE A 118 -7.72 -5.16 -21.20
CA PHE A 118 -8.19 -4.39 -20.05
C PHE A 118 -9.39 -5.09 -19.43
N VAL A 119 -9.31 -5.19 -18.12
CA VAL A 119 -10.39 -5.59 -17.23
C VAL A 119 -10.70 -4.34 -16.42
N ASN A 120 -11.96 -3.93 -16.41
CA ASN A 120 -12.57 -2.86 -15.58
C ASN A 120 -11.57 -2.06 -14.71
N ASN A 121 -11.19 -0.90 -15.25
CA ASN A 121 -10.19 -0.01 -14.67
C ASN A 121 -10.53 0.47 -13.26
N ILE A 122 -9.58 0.30 -12.34
CA ILE A 122 -9.65 0.92 -11.02
C ILE A 122 -8.72 2.15 -10.98
N PHE A 123 -7.38 2.01 -11.17
CA PHE A 123 -6.45 3.16 -11.19
C PHE A 123 -5.13 2.91 -11.99
N GLN A 124 -4.57 3.95 -12.63
CA GLN A 124 -3.27 3.96 -13.33
C GLN A 124 -2.30 4.96 -12.69
N PHE A 125 -1.06 4.54 -12.44
CA PHE A 125 0.00 5.38 -11.87
C PHE A 125 1.38 4.89 -12.29
N LEU A 126 2.38 5.71 -12.01
CA LEU A 126 3.74 5.56 -12.51
C LEU A 126 4.65 5.29 -11.34
N ALA A 127 5.37 4.18 -11.42
CA ALA A 127 6.34 3.76 -10.43
C ALA A 127 7.75 3.97 -10.98
N LEU A 128 8.47 4.90 -10.36
CA LEU A 128 9.85 5.22 -10.72
C LEU A 128 10.80 4.78 -9.61
N CYS A 129 12.02 4.41 -9.99
CA CYS A 129 13.07 4.18 -9.03
C CYS A 129 14.45 4.61 -9.54
N PHE A 130 15.31 4.96 -8.59
CA PHE A 130 16.75 5.00 -8.84
C PHE A 130 17.31 3.58 -8.76
N THR A 131 18.25 3.25 -9.63
CA THR A 131 18.97 1.98 -9.57
C THR A 131 20.42 2.11 -10.02
N ASP A 132 21.30 1.38 -9.35
CA ASP A 132 22.70 1.21 -9.73
C ASP A 132 22.98 -0.12 -10.46
N GLY A 133 21.92 -0.86 -10.80
CA GLY A 133 21.98 -2.18 -11.41
C GLY A 133 21.98 -3.33 -10.40
N TYR A 134 22.00 -3.04 -9.10
CA TYR A 134 21.91 -4.03 -8.02
C TYR A 134 20.79 -3.73 -7.05
N CYS A 135 20.68 -2.47 -6.62
CA CYS A 135 19.69 -1.98 -5.69
C CYS A 135 18.68 -1.10 -6.41
N VAL A 136 17.44 -1.13 -5.94
CA VAL A 136 16.35 -0.24 -6.33
C VAL A 136 15.98 0.65 -5.14
N LYS A 137 15.78 1.95 -5.37
CA LYS A 137 15.19 2.90 -4.42
C LYS A 137 13.96 3.54 -5.06
N VAL A 138 12.78 3.08 -4.64
CA VAL A 138 11.49 3.52 -5.20
C VAL A 138 11.21 4.97 -4.81
N MET A 139 10.68 5.73 -5.77
CA MET A 139 10.25 7.12 -5.57
C MET A 139 8.74 7.14 -5.22
N PRO A 140 8.22 8.25 -4.67
CA PRO A 140 6.78 8.42 -4.52
C PRO A 140 6.05 8.23 -5.86
N LEU A 141 4.88 7.60 -5.82
CA LEU A 141 4.12 7.28 -7.03
C LEU A 141 3.50 8.54 -7.63
N VAL A 142 3.46 8.59 -8.95
CA VAL A 142 2.93 9.74 -9.71
C VAL A 142 1.70 9.31 -10.49
N GLN A 143 0.64 10.12 -10.48
CA GLN A 143 -0.48 9.97 -11.41
C GLN A 143 -0.33 10.97 -12.56
N ASN A 144 -0.44 10.50 -13.80
CA ASN A 144 -0.36 11.32 -15.00
C ASN A 144 -1.70 11.30 -15.76
N TYR A 145 -2.09 12.45 -16.30
CA TYR A 145 -3.34 12.66 -17.01
C TYR A 145 -3.07 12.76 -18.51
N LYS A 146 -3.10 11.61 -19.21
CA LYS A 146 -2.69 11.52 -20.63
C LYS A 146 -3.70 12.11 -21.63
N ARG A 147 -4.98 12.26 -21.27
CA ARG A 147 -6.04 12.72 -22.20
C ARG A 147 -6.07 14.25 -22.34
N LEU A 148 -6.29 14.73 -23.56
CA LEU A 148 -6.24 16.16 -23.92
C LEU A 148 -7.31 17.01 -23.20
N LEU A 149 -8.53 16.48 -23.08
CA LEU A 149 -9.69 17.22 -22.58
C LEU A 149 -10.07 16.77 -21.17
N ASP A 150 -10.85 17.62 -20.49
CA ASP A 150 -11.42 17.34 -19.18
C ASP A 150 -12.25 16.04 -19.17
N ASN A 151 -12.42 15.45 -17.99
CA ASN A 151 -13.09 14.17 -17.75
C ASN A 151 -12.44 13.00 -18.50
N ASN A 152 -11.13 13.10 -18.74
CA ASN A 152 -10.35 12.12 -19.49
C ASN A 152 -10.87 11.87 -20.91
N CYS A 153 -11.39 12.92 -21.55
CA CYS A 153 -11.88 12.86 -22.93
C CYS A 153 -10.83 13.30 -23.97
N GLY A 154 -11.13 13.07 -25.25
CA GLY A 154 -10.29 13.49 -26.36
C GLY A 154 -9.10 12.56 -26.64
N PRO A 155 -8.21 12.95 -27.56
CA PRO A 155 -7.08 12.11 -27.95
C PRO A 155 -6.09 11.91 -26.79
N ASN A 156 -5.38 10.78 -26.81
CA ASN A 156 -4.22 10.59 -25.95
C ASN A 156 -3.10 11.56 -26.34
N THR A 157 -2.38 12.01 -25.33
CA THR A 157 -1.25 12.93 -25.42
C THR A 157 -0.10 12.36 -24.58
N ASP A 158 1.06 13.00 -24.60
CA ASP A 158 2.18 12.64 -23.71
C ASP A 158 1.91 12.98 -22.22
N GLY A 159 0.82 13.68 -21.94
CA GLY A 159 0.42 14.15 -20.61
C GLY A 159 -0.06 15.59 -20.65
N MET A 160 -1.17 15.88 -19.97
CA MET A 160 -1.73 17.23 -19.77
C MET A 160 -1.56 17.74 -18.34
N GLY A 161 -1.09 16.88 -17.43
CA GLY A 161 -0.80 17.23 -16.06
C GLY A 161 -0.38 16.00 -15.27
N ALA A 162 0.24 16.23 -14.12
CA ALA A 162 0.66 15.16 -13.22
C ALA A 162 0.51 15.58 -11.76
N CYS A 163 0.41 14.61 -10.87
CA CYS A 163 0.21 14.82 -9.44
C CYS A 163 1.03 13.81 -8.63
N CYS A 164 1.61 14.26 -7.51
CA CYS A 164 2.48 13.45 -6.66
C CYS A 164 2.42 13.94 -5.19
N PRO A 165 2.44 13.07 -4.17
CA PRO A 165 2.41 11.60 -4.25
C PRO A 165 0.98 11.05 -4.43
N TYR A 166 0.83 9.95 -5.18
CA TYR A 166 -0.41 9.18 -5.24
C TYR A 166 -0.57 8.33 -3.98
N LEU A 167 -1.70 8.47 -3.27
CA LEU A 167 -1.88 7.93 -1.91
C LEU A 167 -2.94 6.82 -1.78
N ASP A 168 -3.81 6.62 -2.77
CA ASP A 168 -4.83 5.57 -2.73
C ASP A 168 -4.22 4.20 -3.12
N ILE A 169 -3.25 3.76 -2.31
CA ILE A 169 -2.48 2.52 -2.50
C ILE A 169 -2.00 1.96 -1.16
N THR A 170 -2.01 0.63 -1.02
CA THR A 170 -1.58 -0.05 0.21
C THR A 170 -0.06 -0.25 0.26
N VAL A 171 0.49 -0.44 1.47
CA VAL A 171 1.92 -0.78 1.65
C VAL A 171 2.28 -2.11 0.95
N GLN A 172 1.35 -3.07 0.90
CA GLN A 172 1.56 -4.34 0.21
C GLN A 172 1.72 -4.14 -1.31
N HIS A 173 0.92 -3.24 -1.90
CA HIS A 173 1.07 -2.87 -3.32
C HIS A 173 2.42 -2.21 -3.60
N ILE A 174 2.89 -1.31 -2.75
CA ILE A 174 4.21 -0.68 -2.90
C ILE A 174 5.33 -1.71 -2.85
N ARG A 175 5.31 -2.62 -1.86
CA ARG A 175 6.29 -3.72 -1.76
C ARG A 175 6.26 -4.63 -2.97
N PHE A 176 5.07 -4.96 -3.47
CA PHE A 176 4.93 -5.77 -4.67
C PHE A 176 5.55 -5.09 -5.90
N ILE A 177 5.35 -3.78 -6.07
CA ILE A 177 5.95 -3.01 -7.17
C ILE A 177 7.48 -3.00 -7.04
N GLU A 178 8.00 -2.76 -5.84
CA GLU A 178 9.43 -2.75 -5.57
C GLU A 178 10.07 -4.11 -5.87
N GLU A 179 9.60 -5.17 -5.23
CA GLU A 179 10.25 -6.48 -5.23
C GLU A 179 9.92 -7.29 -6.48
N CYS A 180 8.64 -7.36 -6.85
CA CYS A 180 8.16 -8.26 -7.91
C CYS A 180 8.19 -7.64 -9.31
N ILE A 181 8.34 -6.31 -9.43
CA ILE A 181 8.42 -5.62 -10.72
C ILE A 181 9.79 -4.96 -10.88
N LEU A 182 10.11 -3.91 -10.12
CA LEU A 182 11.27 -3.06 -10.37
C LEU A 182 12.59 -3.80 -10.09
N GLN A 183 12.76 -4.35 -8.88
CA GLN A 183 13.95 -5.10 -8.51
C GLN A 183 14.10 -6.38 -9.34
N LYS A 184 12.98 -7.05 -9.67
CA LYS A 184 12.97 -8.22 -10.56
C LYS A 184 13.52 -7.88 -11.94
N VAL A 185 13.09 -6.77 -12.55
CA VAL A 185 13.60 -6.33 -13.87
C VAL A 185 15.09 -6.00 -13.82
N VAL A 186 15.54 -5.28 -12.79
CA VAL A 186 16.97 -4.96 -12.61
C VAL A 186 17.80 -6.25 -12.50
N ASN A 187 17.33 -7.22 -11.71
CA ASN A 187 17.98 -8.52 -11.56
C ASN A 187 18.07 -9.28 -12.90
N ILE A 188 16.97 -9.33 -13.67
CA ILE A 188 16.94 -9.99 -14.99
C ILE A 188 17.94 -9.34 -15.95
N LEU A 189 17.96 -8.00 -16.02
CA LEU A 189 18.87 -7.28 -16.91
C LEU A 189 20.33 -7.57 -16.53
N ARG A 190 20.64 -7.58 -15.23
CA ARG A 190 21.96 -7.98 -14.72
C ARG A 190 22.32 -9.42 -15.09
N GLU A 191 21.40 -10.37 -14.91
CA GLU A 191 21.60 -11.78 -15.27
C GLU A 191 21.82 -11.99 -16.77
N GLU A 192 21.21 -11.15 -17.62
CA GLU A 192 21.47 -11.13 -19.06
C GLU A 192 22.78 -10.39 -19.45
N GLY A 193 23.57 -9.94 -18.48
CA GLY A 193 24.82 -9.20 -18.70
C GLY A 193 24.61 -7.75 -19.16
N LYS A 194 23.41 -7.20 -18.95
CA LYS A 194 23.02 -5.83 -19.33
C LYS A 194 22.76 -5.01 -18.06
N LEU A 195 23.82 -4.46 -17.47
CA LEU A 195 23.68 -3.66 -16.26
C LEU A 195 22.90 -2.37 -16.55
N PHE A 196 21.77 -2.16 -15.88
CA PHE A 196 20.93 -0.97 -16.04
C PHE A 196 21.15 -0.01 -14.87
N LYS A 197 21.53 1.23 -15.15
CA LYS A 197 21.82 2.26 -14.15
C LYS A 197 21.06 3.54 -14.49
N GLY A 198 20.58 4.23 -13.46
CA GLY A 198 19.84 5.48 -13.61
C GLY A 198 18.41 5.33 -13.12
N VAL A 199 17.45 5.74 -13.94
CA VAL A 199 16.02 5.75 -13.59
C VAL A 199 15.28 4.69 -14.37
N LEU A 200 14.70 3.72 -13.65
CA LEU A 200 13.76 2.77 -14.23
C LEU A 200 12.36 3.24 -13.90
N HIS A 201 11.51 3.25 -14.92
CA HIS A 201 10.13 3.68 -14.83
C HIS A 201 9.23 2.53 -15.31
N ALA A 202 8.21 2.18 -14.53
CA ALA A 202 7.12 1.30 -14.92
C ALA A 202 5.77 2.02 -14.86
N ASP A 203 5.03 2.03 -15.96
CA ASP A 203 3.61 2.41 -15.98
C ASP A 203 2.81 1.21 -15.50
N VAL A 204 2.08 1.36 -14.40
CA VAL A 204 1.41 0.28 -13.70
C VAL A 204 -0.07 0.58 -13.49
N MET A 205 -0.83 -0.50 -13.42
CA MET A 205 -2.27 -0.49 -13.28
C MET A 205 -2.71 -1.43 -12.18
N ILE A 206 -3.63 -0.98 -11.33
CA ILE A 206 -4.34 -1.85 -10.40
C ILE A 206 -5.64 -2.31 -11.06
N THR A 207 -5.80 -3.62 -11.19
CA THR A 207 -7.03 -4.27 -11.64
C THR A 207 -7.61 -5.14 -10.53
N GLU A 208 -8.81 -5.68 -10.73
CA GLU A 208 -9.39 -6.69 -9.82
C GLU A 208 -8.52 -7.95 -9.67
N PHE A 209 -7.61 -8.19 -10.62
CA PHE A 209 -6.65 -9.30 -10.61
C PHE A 209 -5.26 -8.91 -10.08
N GLY A 210 -5.13 -7.73 -9.48
CA GLY A 210 -3.89 -7.19 -8.91
C GLY A 210 -3.12 -6.28 -9.87
N ILE A 211 -1.86 -6.00 -9.55
CA ILE A 211 -1.03 -5.03 -10.28
C ILE A 211 -0.59 -5.61 -11.63
N ARG A 212 -0.63 -4.80 -12.70
CA ARG A 212 -0.20 -5.13 -14.05
C ARG A 212 0.69 -4.02 -14.62
N VAL A 213 1.81 -4.40 -15.22
CA VAL A 213 2.70 -3.49 -15.94
C VAL A 213 2.17 -3.25 -17.35
N LEU A 214 2.08 -1.98 -17.75
CA LEU A 214 1.70 -1.56 -19.10
C LEU A 214 2.91 -1.37 -20.00
N GLU A 215 3.95 -0.72 -19.49
CA GLU A 215 5.19 -0.45 -20.21
C GLU A 215 6.33 -0.12 -19.23
N PHE A 216 7.55 -0.17 -19.74
CA PHE A 216 8.73 0.32 -19.06
C PHE A 216 9.36 1.46 -19.84
N ASN A 217 9.95 2.41 -19.11
CA ASN A 217 10.79 3.47 -19.66
C ASN A 217 12.12 3.55 -18.88
N SER A 218 13.09 4.24 -19.47
CA SER A 218 14.47 4.31 -18.97
C SER A 218 14.91 5.73 -18.61
N THR A 219 13.95 6.64 -18.51
CA THR A 219 14.14 8.03 -18.11
C THR A 219 13.02 8.42 -17.16
N PHE A 220 13.15 9.57 -16.49
CA PHE A 220 11.97 10.25 -15.99
C PHE A 220 11.01 10.54 -17.14
N GLY A 221 9.70 10.42 -16.91
CA GLY A 221 8.74 11.12 -17.75
C GLY A 221 8.82 12.63 -17.51
N ASP A 222 8.43 13.39 -18.53
CA ASP A 222 8.60 14.84 -18.53
C ASP A 222 7.78 15.52 -17.40
N LEU A 223 6.46 15.30 -17.40
CA LEU A 223 5.60 15.83 -16.33
C LEU A 223 5.85 15.18 -14.97
N GLU A 224 6.30 13.92 -14.97
CA GLU A 224 6.63 13.18 -13.74
C GLU A 224 7.80 13.83 -13.00
N ALA A 225 8.90 14.12 -13.72
CA ALA A 225 10.06 14.80 -13.13
C ALA A 225 9.66 16.15 -12.52
N GLN A 226 8.80 16.90 -13.23
CA GLN A 226 8.40 18.24 -12.85
C GLN A 226 7.58 18.29 -11.56
N VAL A 227 6.83 17.23 -11.23
CA VAL A 227 6.08 17.15 -9.95
C VAL A 227 6.85 16.41 -8.87
N LEU A 228 7.64 15.40 -9.24
CA LEU A 228 8.36 14.55 -8.28
C LEU A 228 9.62 15.21 -7.72
N LEU A 229 10.49 15.78 -8.57
CA LEU A 229 11.76 16.35 -8.14
C LEU A 229 11.62 17.56 -7.19
N PRO A 230 10.60 18.44 -7.28
CA PRO A 230 10.37 19.47 -6.27
C PRO A 230 10.17 18.95 -4.84
N LEU A 231 9.75 17.69 -4.70
CA LEU A 231 9.55 17.03 -3.41
C LEU A 231 10.82 16.32 -2.91
N LEU A 232 11.88 16.25 -3.71
CA LEU A 232 13.14 15.61 -3.31
C LEU A 232 13.93 16.56 -2.39
N GLU A 233 14.37 16.06 -1.22
CA GLU A 233 15.25 16.80 -0.31
C GLU A 233 16.73 16.46 -0.52
N THR A 234 17.03 15.20 -0.82
CA THR A 234 18.40 14.76 -1.10
C THR A 234 18.89 15.36 -2.42
N ASP A 235 20.16 15.75 -2.50
CA ASP A 235 20.74 16.27 -3.74
C ASP A 235 20.66 15.21 -4.85
N LEU A 236 19.99 15.55 -5.96
CA LEU A 236 19.84 14.66 -7.11
C LEU A 236 21.20 14.23 -7.68
N LEU A 237 22.20 15.12 -7.68
CA LEU A 237 23.54 14.79 -8.18
C LEU A 237 24.19 13.68 -7.34
N GLU A 238 24.05 13.71 -6.02
CA GLU A 238 24.56 12.69 -5.11
C GLU A 238 23.95 11.31 -5.42
N ILE A 239 22.64 11.28 -5.66
CA ILE A 239 21.92 10.05 -6.01
C ILE A 239 22.39 9.51 -7.35
N LEU A 240 22.52 10.37 -8.37
CA LEU A 240 22.96 9.96 -9.71
C LEU A 240 24.40 9.44 -9.70
N LEU A 241 25.30 10.08 -8.95
CA LEU A 241 26.67 9.58 -8.74
C LEU A 241 26.66 8.23 -8.02
N SER A 242 25.81 8.06 -7.01
CA SER A 242 25.66 6.77 -6.33
C SER A 242 25.15 5.67 -7.27
N CYS A 243 24.28 6.02 -8.23
CA CYS A 243 23.83 5.11 -9.29
C CYS A 243 24.98 4.72 -10.23
N THR A 244 25.83 5.66 -10.64
CA THR A 244 26.97 5.36 -11.51
C THR A 244 28.00 4.49 -10.80
N ASP A 245 28.26 4.78 -9.53
CA ASP A 245 29.35 4.21 -8.73
C ASP A 245 28.98 2.88 -8.06
N GLN A 246 27.70 2.46 -8.12
CA GLN A 246 27.19 1.25 -7.47
C GLN A 246 27.23 1.28 -5.95
N THR A 247 26.90 2.45 -5.41
CA THR A 247 26.84 2.70 -3.96
C THR A 247 25.44 3.14 -3.52
N LEU A 248 24.43 2.96 -4.37
CA LEU A 248 23.05 3.43 -4.09
C LEU A 248 22.45 2.80 -2.83
N SER A 249 22.86 1.58 -2.47
CA SER A 249 22.45 0.92 -1.22
C SER A 249 22.83 1.70 0.04
N GLN A 250 23.89 2.52 -0.03
CA GLN A 250 24.41 3.36 1.05
C GLN A 250 23.82 4.78 1.03
N CYS A 251 23.17 5.17 -0.06
CA CYS A 251 22.55 6.48 -0.21
C CYS A 251 21.18 6.53 0.48
N SER A 252 20.99 7.49 1.39
CA SER A 252 19.73 7.74 2.07
C SER A 252 18.95 8.84 1.34
N ILE A 253 17.98 8.43 0.52
CA ILE A 253 17.12 9.36 -0.25
C ILE A 253 15.96 9.83 0.64
N ARG A 254 15.83 11.15 0.81
CA ARG A 254 14.76 11.79 1.57
C ARG A 254 13.87 12.63 0.66
N TRP A 255 12.58 12.57 0.93
CA TRP A 255 11.53 13.35 0.29
C TRP A 255 10.86 14.24 1.34
N LYS A 256 10.35 15.38 0.92
CA LYS A 256 9.68 16.33 1.82
C LYS A 256 8.41 15.69 2.39
N PRO A 257 8.35 15.42 3.71
CA PRO A 257 7.18 14.79 4.31
C PRO A 257 5.97 15.72 4.25
N GLY A 258 4.79 15.14 4.00
CA GLY A 258 3.53 15.89 3.98
C GLY A 258 3.43 16.95 2.87
N GLN A 259 4.23 16.88 1.83
CA GLN A 259 4.18 17.81 0.69
C GLN A 259 3.60 17.15 -0.55
N PHE A 260 2.78 17.90 -1.27
CA PHE A 260 2.14 17.55 -2.53
C PHE A 260 2.61 18.48 -3.63
N SER A 261 2.55 17.97 -4.85
CA SER A 261 2.81 18.72 -6.07
C SER A 261 1.73 18.40 -7.10
N CYS A 262 1.30 19.44 -7.81
CA CYS A 262 0.36 19.34 -8.90
C CYS A 262 0.87 20.18 -10.06
N GLY A 263 1.09 19.53 -11.21
CA GLY A 263 1.59 20.14 -12.43
C GLY A 263 0.50 20.20 -13.49
N ILE A 264 0.27 21.40 -14.04
CA ILE A 264 -0.69 21.63 -15.13
C ILE A 264 0.07 22.06 -16.36
N LEU A 265 -0.11 21.32 -17.46
CA LEU A 265 0.52 21.63 -18.73
C LEU A 265 -0.32 22.62 -19.52
N LEU A 266 0.31 23.69 -19.99
CA LEU A 266 -0.21 24.59 -21.01
C LEU A 266 0.32 24.14 -22.37
N ALA A 267 -0.59 23.75 -23.24
CA ALA A 267 -0.33 23.35 -24.61
C ALA A 267 -0.72 24.45 -25.61
N ALA A 268 -0.07 24.45 -26.77
CA ALA A 268 -0.40 25.29 -27.90
C ALA A 268 -1.58 24.70 -28.71
N SER A 269 -2.40 25.59 -29.27
CA SER A 269 -3.50 25.20 -30.14
C SER A 269 -3.06 24.25 -31.25
N GLY A 270 -3.77 23.12 -31.38
CA GLY A 270 -3.47 22.08 -32.38
C GLY A 270 -2.78 20.83 -31.81
N TYR A 271 -2.27 20.89 -30.58
CA TYR A 271 -1.78 19.73 -29.85
C TYR A 271 -2.91 18.69 -29.61
N PRO A 272 -2.67 17.37 -29.68
CA PRO A 272 -1.38 16.66 -29.79
C PRO A 272 -0.79 16.50 -31.19
N VAL A 273 -1.49 16.92 -32.25
CA VAL A 273 -1.02 16.74 -33.63
C VAL A 273 -0.05 17.86 -33.99
N LEU A 274 1.26 17.61 -33.88
CA LEU A 274 2.30 18.64 -34.04
C LEU A 274 2.23 19.42 -35.36
N SER A 275 1.79 18.81 -36.46
CA SER A 275 1.60 19.51 -37.74
C SER A 275 0.55 20.63 -37.68
N ASN A 276 -0.35 20.57 -36.71
CA ASN A 276 -1.41 21.56 -36.50
C ASN A 276 -1.00 22.63 -35.49
N VAL A 277 0.13 22.48 -34.81
CA VAL A 277 0.61 23.40 -33.77
C VAL A 277 1.17 24.67 -34.38
N GLN A 278 0.67 25.82 -33.93
CA GLN A 278 1.19 27.13 -34.29
C GLN A 278 2.18 27.63 -33.22
N THR A 279 3.37 28.06 -33.66
CA THR A 279 4.46 28.52 -32.78
C THR A 279 4.80 29.98 -33.01
N GLY A 280 5.60 30.57 -32.11
CA GLY A 280 6.09 31.94 -32.18
C GLY A 280 5.17 32.97 -31.54
N TYR A 281 4.18 32.54 -30.76
CA TYR A 281 3.32 33.47 -30.04
C TYR A 281 3.97 33.92 -28.73
N PRO A 282 3.99 35.23 -28.42
CA PRO A 282 4.46 35.75 -27.14
C PRO A 282 3.74 35.10 -25.96
N ILE A 283 4.50 34.80 -24.92
CA ILE A 283 4.00 34.28 -23.64
C ILE A 283 4.00 35.43 -22.64
N GLU A 284 2.81 35.88 -22.26
CA GLU A 284 2.59 36.99 -21.34
C GLU A 284 2.35 36.47 -19.91
N GLY A 285 2.64 37.29 -18.89
CA GLY A 285 2.33 37.00 -17.48
C GLY A 285 3.40 36.22 -16.73
N LEU A 286 4.50 35.80 -17.38
CA LEU A 286 5.63 35.14 -16.74
C LEU A 286 6.37 36.04 -15.75
N GLU A 287 6.21 37.36 -15.86
CA GLU A 287 6.71 38.38 -14.95
C GLU A 287 5.86 38.52 -13.68
N GLN A 288 4.60 38.10 -13.69
CA GLN A 288 3.66 38.18 -12.56
C GLN A 288 3.78 37.00 -11.59
N ARG A 289 4.93 36.32 -11.57
CA ARG A 289 5.15 35.09 -10.79
C ARG A 289 4.84 35.31 -9.31
N CYS A 290 3.93 34.49 -8.77
CA CYS A 290 3.88 34.22 -7.33
C CYS A 290 5.16 33.47 -6.92
N SER A 291 5.74 33.79 -5.76
CA SER A 291 6.98 33.18 -5.24
C SER A 291 6.92 31.67 -5.01
N ASP A 292 5.72 31.10 -5.07
CA ASP A 292 5.39 29.79 -4.53
C ASP A 292 5.02 28.74 -5.61
N VAL A 293 5.26 29.05 -6.89
CA VAL A 293 4.97 28.16 -8.04
C VAL A 293 6.21 28.00 -8.91
N LEU A 294 6.50 26.76 -9.28
CA LEU A 294 7.58 26.44 -10.21
C LEU A 294 7.05 26.48 -11.65
N VAL A 295 7.79 27.13 -12.53
CA VAL A 295 7.47 27.22 -13.96
C VAL A 295 8.52 26.47 -14.74
N PHE A 296 8.14 25.31 -15.27
CA PHE A 296 9.00 24.50 -16.13
C PHE A 296 8.71 24.82 -17.59
N HIS A 297 9.75 25.23 -18.31
CA HIS A 297 9.67 25.51 -19.74
C HIS A 297 9.86 24.21 -20.53
N SER A 298 8.89 23.89 -21.40
CA SER A 298 9.00 22.82 -22.39
C SER A 298 9.32 23.46 -23.75
N GLY A 299 8.34 23.55 -24.65
CA GLY A 299 8.44 24.18 -25.96
C GLY A 299 8.37 25.70 -25.90
N THR A 300 9.42 26.34 -25.37
CA THR A 300 9.61 27.78 -25.44
C THR A 300 10.95 28.16 -26.07
N LYS A 301 11.01 29.31 -26.72
CA LYS A 301 12.26 29.92 -27.21
C LYS A 301 12.25 31.43 -26.95
N ALA A 302 13.41 32.06 -26.91
CA ALA A 302 13.50 33.51 -26.91
C ALA A 302 13.27 34.05 -28.34
N ASP A 303 12.51 35.14 -28.46
CA ASP A 303 12.43 35.93 -29.68
C ASP A 303 13.64 36.87 -29.83
N SER A 304 13.62 37.72 -30.87
CA SER A 304 14.68 38.69 -31.13
C SER A 304 14.86 39.75 -30.04
N SER A 305 13.85 39.95 -29.17
CA SER A 305 13.91 40.87 -28.03
C SER A 305 14.31 40.19 -26.72
N GLY A 306 14.48 38.87 -26.72
CA GLY A 306 14.77 38.06 -25.54
C GLY A 306 13.54 37.60 -24.76
N LEU A 307 12.32 37.86 -25.28
CA LEU A 307 11.08 37.46 -24.62
C LEU A 307 10.67 36.03 -25.02
N PRO A 308 10.08 35.25 -24.09
CA PRO A 308 9.69 33.87 -24.36
C PRO A 308 8.49 33.81 -25.31
N VAL A 309 8.61 32.98 -26.36
CA VAL A 309 7.54 32.64 -27.31
C VAL A 309 7.34 31.13 -27.39
N THR A 310 6.14 30.68 -27.78
CA THR A 310 5.85 29.25 -27.99
C THR A 310 6.73 28.66 -29.09
N SER A 311 7.18 27.41 -28.93
CA SER A 311 8.02 26.73 -29.93
C SER A 311 7.64 25.29 -30.22
N ASP A 312 6.74 24.69 -29.43
CA ASP A 312 6.28 23.31 -29.61
C ASP A 312 4.84 23.16 -29.07
N GLY A 313 4.26 21.95 -29.20
CA GLY A 313 2.91 21.63 -28.76
C GLY A 313 2.72 21.74 -27.25
N ARG A 314 3.68 21.28 -26.45
CA ARG A 314 3.69 21.43 -24.99
C ARG A 314 4.56 22.63 -24.63
N VAL A 315 4.01 23.65 -23.98
CA VAL A 315 4.68 24.96 -23.85
C VAL A 315 5.28 25.16 -22.47
N LEU A 316 4.45 25.12 -21.42
CA LEU A 316 4.83 25.36 -20.03
C LEU A 316 4.15 24.36 -19.12
N CYS A 317 4.79 24.00 -18.01
CA CYS A 317 4.14 23.32 -16.90
C CYS A 317 4.21 24.17 -15.64
N MET A 318 3.04 24.49 -15.08
CA MET A 318 2.91 25.24 -13.83
C MET A 318 2.76 24.23 -12.70
N VAL A 319 3.74 24.18 -11.80
CA VAL A 319 3.77 23.23 -10.69
C VAL A 319 3.60 23.96 -9.37
N GLY A 320 2.44 23.77 -8.75
CA GLY A 320 2.20 24.20 -7.38
C GLY A 320 2.70 23.14 -6.41
N VAL A 321 3.35 23.58 -5.33
CA VAL A 321 3.77 22.73 -4.21
C VAL A 321 3.10 23.23 -2.94
N GLY A 322 2.60 22.31 -2.11
CA GLY A 322 1.87 22.66 -0.90
C GLY A 322 1.80 21.52 0.12
N ASN A 323 1.51 21.87 1.36
CA ASN A 323 1.26 20.94 2.47
C ASN A 323 -0.05 20.14 2.31
N THR A 324 -0.97 20.60 1.45
CA THR A 324 -2.15 19.83 1.03
C THR A 324 -2.22 19.77 -0.49
N PHE A 325 -2.78 18.68 -1.02
CA PHE A 325 -2.94 18.54 -2.46
C PHE A 325 -3.84 19.63 -3.06
N ARG A 326 -4.91 20.02 -2.35
CA ARG A 326 -5.80 21.08 -2.80
C ARG A 326 -5.08 22.43 -2.91
N PHE A 327 -4.22 22.75 -1.96
CA PHE A 327 -3.42 23.97 -2.02
C PHE A 327 -2.38 23.92 -3.15
N ALA A 328 -1.69 22.79 -3.32
CA ALA A 328 -0.77 22.57 -4.45
C ALA A 328 -1.50 22.73 -5.80
N ARG A 329 -2.69 22.14 -5.93
CA ARG A 329 -3.56 22.25 -7.12
C ARG A 329 -4.05 23.67 -7.34
N LYS A 330 -4.54 24.36 -6.30
CA LYS A 330 -5.00 25.75 -6.38
C LYS A 330 -3.88 26.67 -6.82
N LYS A 331 -2.69 26.58 -6.20
CA LYS A 331 -1.50 27.34 -6.60
C LYS A 331 -1.15 27.15 -8.07
N ALA A 332 -1.18 25.90 -8.55
CA ALA A 332 -0.92 25.60 -9.95
C ALA A 332 -1.95 26.31 -10.86
N TYR A 333 -3.25 26.18 -10.58
CA TYR A 333 -4.32 26.81 -11.39
C TYR A 333 -4.33 28.34 -11.33
N ASP A 334 -4.13 28.93 -10.14
CA ASP A 334 -4.02 30.38 -9.97
C ASP A 334 -2.87 30.92 -10.85
N ALA A 335 -1.75 30.19 -10.93
CA ALA A 335 -0.64 30.55 -11.80
C ALA A 335 -0.93 30.32 -13.30
N VAL A 336 -1.68 29.28 -13.67
CA VAL A 336 -2.14 29.10 -15.06
C VAL A 336 -2.97 30.30 -15.52
N GLN A 337 -3.84 30.85 -14.65
CA GLN A 337 -4.69 32.01 -14.99
C GLN A 337 -3.89 33.28 -15.30
N CYS A 338 -2.68 33.40 -14.77
CA CYS A 338 -1.79 34.53 -15.06
C CYS A 338 -1.10 34.43 -16.41
N ILE A 339 -1.01 33.22 -17.00
CA ILE A 339 -0.28 33.00 -18.25
C ILE A 339 -1.22 33.07 -19.45
N ASN A 340 -0.83 33.84 -20.45
CA ASN A 340 -1.59 33.97 -21.69
C ASN A 340 -0.69 33.87 -22.91
N PHE A 341 -1.14 33.11 -23.90
CA PHE A 341 -0.63 33.13 -25.27
C PHE A 341 -1.73 32.68 -26.21
N LYS A 342 -1.62 33.02 -27.49
CA LYS A 342 -2.68 32.78 -28.47
C LYS A 342 -3.00 31.28 -28.58
N GLY A 343 -4.24 30.93 -28.24
CA GLY A 343 -4.75 29.57 -28.36
C GLY A 343 -4.23 28.60 -27.30
N VAL A 344 -3.87 29.09 -26.11
CA VAL A 344 -3.52 28.24 -24.96
C VAL A 344 -4.62 27.21 -24.66
N GLN A 345 -4.21 25.97 -24.40
CA GLN A 345 -5.06 24.84 -24.04
C GLN A 345 -4.51 24.19 -22.78
N TYR A 346 -5.35 23.95 -21.78
CA TYR A 346 -5.01 23.20 -20.58
C TYR A 346 -6.29 22.54 -20.03
N ARG A 347 -6.13 21.51 -19.19
CA ARG A 347 -7.24 20.87 -18.50
C ARG A 347 -7.59 21.60 -17.21
N SER A 348 -8.88 21.69 -16.91
CA SER A 348 -9.39 22.34 -15.68
C SER A 348 -9.62 21.36 -14.52
N ASP A 349 -9.43 20.07 -14.78
CA ASP A 349 -9.76 18.98 -13.88
C ASP A 349 -8.55 18.10 -13.49
N ILE A 350 -7.31 18.51 -13.81
CA ILE A 350 -6.09 17.82 -13.33
C ILE A 350 -6.18 17.71 -11.80
N GLY A 351 -5.98 16.49 -11.28
CA GLY A 351 -6.13 16.19 -9.86
C GLY A 351 -7.53 15.76 -9.42
N ASN A 352 -8.55 15.80 -10.29
CA ASN A 352 -9.87 15.30 -9.92
C ASN A 352 -9.80 13.77 -9.71
N GLY A 353 -10.31 13.31 -8.57
CA GLY A 353 -10.21 11.90 -8.16
C GLY A 353 -8.78 11.42 -7.88
N PHE A 354 -7.79 12.34 -7.81
CA PHE A 354 -6.41 12.02 -7.41
C PHE A 354 -6.34 11.56 -5.95
N LEU A 355 -7.19 12.20 -5.15
CA LEU A 355 -7.39 11.90 -3.76
C LEU A 355 -8.64 11.03 -3.62
N PRO A 356 -8.65 10.04 -2.71
CA PRO A 356 -9.85 9.28 -2.44
C PRO A 356 -11.00 10.23 -2.03
N PRO A 357 -12.28 9.87 -2.25
CA PRO A 357 -13.42 10.78 -2.10
C PRO A 357 -13.48 11.56 -0.77
N ASN A 358 -12.87 11.03 0.30
CA ASN A 358 -12.85 11.63 1.63
C ASN A 358 -11.61 12.50 1.93
N PHE A 359 -10.65 12.59 1.01
CA PHE A 359 -9.41 13.34 1.18
C PHE A 359 -9.55 14.79 0.66
N GLY A 360 -10.55 15.06 -0.19
CA GLY A 360 -10.87 16.40 -0.72
C GLY A 360 -11.78 17.28 0.15
N LEU A 361 -12.39 16.73 1.22
CA LEU A 361 -13.27 17.47 2.14
C LEU A 361 -12.53 18.28 3.21
N LEU A 362 -11.20 18.15 3.27
CA LEU A 362 -10.36 18.63 4.37
C LEU A 362 -9.51 19.87 4.08
N SER A 363 -9.73 20.60 2.98
CA SER A 363 -8.70 21.55 2.51
C SER A 363 -9.17 22.84 1.84
N ASP A 364 -10.31 23.42 2.25
CA ASP A 364 -10.77 24.72 1.74
C ASP A 364 -10.85 25.81 2.83
N PRO A 365 -10.00 26.86 2.78
CA PRO A 365 -10.04 27.97 3.76
C PRO A 365 -11.00 29.12 3.42
N GLU A 366 -11.73 29.13 2.30
CA GLU A 366 -12.53 30.30 1.86
C GLU A 366 -14.05 30.08 1.68
N SER A 367 -14.60 28.93 2.07
CA SER A 367 -16.02 28.86 2.41
C SER A 367 -16.16 28.97 3.93
N GLU A 368 -16.87 29.98 4.42
CA GLU A 368 -17.25 30.12 5.82
C GLU A 368 -18.07 28.91 6.31
N THR A 369 -17.36 27.84 6.67
CA THR A 369 -17.72 26.85 7.68
C THR A 369 -16.43 26.18 8.12
N SER A 370 -16.00 26.51 9.33
CA SER A 370 -14.81 26.05 10.02
C SER A 370 -14.69 24.52 10.11
N PHE A 371 -13.91 23.85 9.27
CA PHE A 371 -13.43 22.48 9.56
C PHE A 371 -11.98 22.27 9.11
N VAL A 372 -11.12 22.74 10.00
CA VAL A 372 -9.83 22.23 10.50
C VAL A 372 -8.96 21.35 9.59
N ASP A 373 -7.77 21.90 9.29
CA ASP A 373 -6.55 21.35 8.69
C ASP A 373 -5.87 20.31 9.60
N SER A 374 -6.67 19.31 9.96
CA SER A 374 -6.56 18.69 11.26
C SER A 374 -6.90 17.23 11.15
N GLU A 375 -7.95 16.77 10.50
CA GLU A 375 -8.53 15.43 10.73
C GLU A 375 -7.62 14.19 10.50
N CYS A 376 -6.38 14.24 10.01
CA CYS A 376 -5.47 13.10 10.21
C CYS A 376 -4.68 13.26 11.51
N ASP A 377 -4.07 14.42 11.75
CA ASP A 377 -3.49 14.80 13.05
C ASP A 377 -4.54 15.14 14.12
N MET A 378 -5.83 15.13 13.78
CA MET A 378 -7.01 15.53 14.55
C MET A 378 -8.12 14.51 14.42
N GLU A 379 -8.00 13.44 13.63
CA GLU A 379 -8.60 12.15 14.01
C GLU A 379 -7.60 11.39 14.85
N PHE A 380 -6.28 11.52 14.61
CA PHE A 380 -5.29 11.12 15.62
C PHE A 380 -5.31 12.07 16.81
N SER A 381 -5.44 13.41 16.69
CA SER A 381 -5.67 14.25 17.88
C SER A 381 -7.10 14.21 18.38
N PHE A 382 -8.17 14.00 17.60
CA PHE A 382 -9.50 13.79 18.21
C PHE A 382 -9.56 12.42 18.85
N ALA A 383 -8.99 11.37 18.27
CA ALA A 383 -8.88 10.09 18.96
C ALA A 383 -7.91 10.16 20.13
N ASP A 384 -6.78 10.87 20.03
CA ASP A 384 -5.84 11.05 21.15
C ASP A 384 -6.40 12.04 22.18
N ASP A 385 -7.21 13.04 21.83
CA ASP A 385 -7.87 14.01 22.71
C ASP A 385 -9.13 13.42 23.33
N LEU A 386 -9.84 12.56 22.60
CA LEU A 386 -10.90 11.69 23.12
C LEU A 386 -10.29 10.65 24.05
N VAL A 387 -9.17 10.02 23.69
CA VAL A 387 -8.42 9.16 24.61
C VAL A 387 -7.95 9.97 25.82
N LYS A 388 -7.41 11.18 25.67
CA LYS A 388 -7.02 12.08 26.79
C LYS A 388 -8.21 12.49 27.65
N SER A 389 -9.38 12.76 27.06
CA SER A 389 -10.60 13.07 27.83
C SER A 389 -11.11 11.83 28.57
N LEU A 390 -10.93 10.65 27.95
CA LEU A 390 -11.18 9.33 28.51
C LEU A 390 -10.01 8.77 29.34
N VAL A 391 -8.90 9.51 29.54
CA VAL A 391 -7.78 9.09 30.39
C VAL A 391 -8.25 8.89 31.82
N HIS A 392 -9.34 9.52 32.26
CA HIS A 392 -9.95 9.24 33.57
C HIS A 392 -10.66 7.88 33.64
N VAL A 393 -11.13 7.37 32.51
CA VAL A 393 -11.68 6.00 32.39
C VAL A 393 -10.53 4.98 32.34
N CYS A 394 -9.44 5.36 31.67
CA CYS A 394 -8.19 4.61 31.62
C CYS A 394 -7.24 4.94 32.78
N GLN A 395 -7.70 5.74 33.77
CA GLN A 395 -6.80 6.31 34.77
C GLN A 395 -6.16 5.14 35.48
N PRO A 396 -4.83 5.15 35.56
CA PRO A 396 -4.11 3.92 35.60
C PRO A 396 -4.70 3.02 36.69
N ILE A 397 -5.02 1.78 36.33
CA ILE A 397 -5.04 0.68 37.31
C ILE A 397 -3.58 0.46 37.73
N VAL A 398 -2.94 1.51 38.23
CA VAL A 398 -1.61 1.54 38.82
C VAL A 398 -1.87 1.33 40.28
N ARG A 399 -1.86 0.05 40.63
CA ARG A 399 -1.83 -0.35 42.02
C ARG A 399 -0.56 0.28 42.63
N PRO A 400 -0.62 0.89 43.82
CA PRO A 400 0.59 1.28 44.53
C PRO A 400 1.54 0.08 44.63
N GLY A 401 2.77 0.22 44.12
CA GLY A 401 3.73 -0.89 44.01
C GLY A 401 3.63 -1.75 42.74
N SER A 402 2.83 -1.34 41.74
CA SER A 402 2.76 -2.05 40.45
C SER A 402 4.04 -1.93 39.62
N GLY A 403 4.91 -0.94 39.90
CA GLY A 403 6.11 -0.64 39.14
C GLY A 403 5.89 0.29 37.96
N VAL A 404 4.65 0.70 37.66
CA VAL A 404 4.40 1.69 36.61
C VAL A 404 5.00 3.04 37.01
N LEU A 405 5.86 3.58 36.16
CA LEU A 405 6.42 4.91 36.22
C LEU A 405 5.62 5.79 35.27
N ASP A 406 4.66 6.50 35.84
CA ASP A 406 3.73 7.34 35.10
C ASP A 406 4.40 8.64 34.61
N TYR A 407 4.38 8.87 33.29
CA TYR A 407 4.84 10.11 32.66
C TYR A 407 3.66 11.03 32.27
N SER A 408 2.43 10.74 32.70
CA SER A 408 1.19 11.47 32.35
C SER A 408 1.23 12.97 32.60
N GLN A 409 2.13 13.46 33.47
CA GLN A 409 2.44 14.89 33.67
C GLN A 409 2.97 15.58 32.39
N GLN A 410 3.34 14.82 31.35
CA GLN A 410 3.85 15.31 30.06
C GLN A 410 2.84 15.23 28.91
N GLY A 411 1.60 14.75 29.15
CA GLY A 411 0.52 14.76 28.16
C GLY A 411 0.55 13.64 27.12
N GLU A 412 1.39 12.62 27.30
CA GLU A 412 1.53 11.46 26.39
C GLU A 412 0.85 10.20 26.98
N TYR A 413 0.14 9.45 26.14
CA TYR A 413 -0.46 8.16 26.51
C TYR A 413 0.61 7.05 26.45
N GLY A 414 1.42 6.97 27.52
CA GLY A 414 2.49 5.98 27.66
C GLY A 414 3.14 6.04 29.04
N ALA A 415 3.54 4.88 29.57
CA ALA A 415 4.27 4.77 30.84
C ALA A 415 5.46 3.81 30.73
N ALA A 416 6.48 4.00 31.58
CA ALA A 416 7.50 2.99 31.79
C ALA A 416 7.08 2.00 32.88
N PHE A 417 7.71 0.83 32.92
CA PHE A 417 7.45 -0.19 33.92
C PHE A 417 8.76 -0.63 34.59
N ASP A 418 8.89 -0.37 35.88
CA ASP A 418 10.00 -0.76 36.74
C ASP A 418 9.72 -2.11 37.41
N LEU A 419 10.35 -3.15 36.87
CA LEU A 419 10.24 -4.52 37.36
C LEU A 419 10.74 -4.69 38.80
N ARG A 420 11.73 -3.90 39.21
CA ARG A 420 12.32 -4.00 40.55
C ARG A 420 11.36 -3.45 41.60
N LEU A 421 10.64 -2.36 41.27
CA LEU A 421 9.58 -1.83 42.12
C LEU A 421 8.40 -2.79 42.24
N SER A 422 8.11 -3.58 41.20
CA SER A 422 7.11 -4.66 41.22
C SER A 422 7.56 -5.91 41.98
N GLY A 423 8.75 -5.90 42.60
CA GLY A 423 9.25 -6.98 43.44
C GLY A 423 10.07 -8.05 42.72
N TYR A 424 10.31 -7.92 41.41
CA TYR A 424 11.14 -8.87 40.66
C TYR A 424 12.63 -8.63 40.88
N ARG A 425 13.40 -9.72 40.93
CA ARG A 425 14.86 -9.69 41.11
C ARG A 425 15.63 -10.06 39.85
N ASP A 426 15.27 -11.16 39.20
CA ASP A 426 15.84 -11.60 37.91
C ASP A 426 14.71 -12.08 36.99
N PRO A 427 13.86 -11.15 36.51
CA PRO A 427 12.70 -11.51 35.71
C PRO A 427 13.09 -11.92 34.28
N ILE A 428 12.29 -12.82 33.71
CA ILE A 428 12.16 -13.05 32.28
C ILE A 428 10.82 -12.44 31.85
N LEU A 429 10.86 -11.59 30.82
CA LEU A 429 9.66 -11.01 30.23
C LEU A 429 9.07 -11.97 29.19
N ILE A 430 7.75 -12.08 29.21
CA ILE A 430 6.97 -12.90 28.29
C ILE A 430 5.87 -12.02 27.74
N SER A 431 5.83 -11.88 26.42
CA SER A 431 4.82 -11.09 25.72
C SER A 431 3.89 -11.97 24.90
N GLY A 432 2.63 -11.57 24.79
CA GLY A 432 1.62 -12.18 23.93
C GLY A 432 0.85 -11.09 23.18
N THR A 433 0.50 -11.36 21.93
CA THR A 433 -0.26 -10.43 21.10
C THR A 433 -1.31 -11.19 20.33
N ASP A 434 -2.55 -10.71 20.39
CA ASP A 434 -3.70 -11.37 19.78
C ASP A 434 -4.80 -10.36 19.45
N GLY A 435 -5.73 -10.80 18.61
CA GLY A 435 -6.98 -10.10 18.32
C GLY A 435 -8.20 -10.94 18.70
N VAL A 436 -9.36 -10.30 18.76
CA VAL A 436 -10.64 -10.96 19.11
C VAL A 436 -11.22 -11.78 17.95
N GLY A 437 -10.80 -11.50 16.71
CA GLY A 437 -11.24 -12.21 15.52
C GLY A 437 -12.69 -11.91 15.11
N THR A 438 -13.36 -12.86 14.45
CA THR A 438 -14.68 -12.61 13.83
C THR A 438 -15.85 -12.46 14.81
N LYS A 439 -15.61 -12.59 16.12
CA LYS A 439 -16.59 -12.19 17.16
C LYS A 439 -16.96 -10.70 17.06
N LEU A 440 -16.04 -9.87 16.55
CA LEU A 440 -16.27 -8.45 16.27
C LEU A 440 -17.44 -8.22 15.31
N MET A 441 -17.67 -9.13 14.36
CA MET A 441 -18.79 -9.04 13.42
C MET A 441 -20.14 -9.22 14.12
N ILE A 442 -20.22 -10.12 15.11
CA ILE A 442 -21.43 -10.34 15.90
C ILE A 442 -21.69 -9.14 16.81
N ALA A 443 -20.65 -8.61 17.45
CA ALA A 443 -20.71 -7.40 18.25
C ALA A 443 -21.22 -6.19 17.44
N ALA A 444 -20.68 -6.00 16.24
CA ALA A 444 -21.11 -4.95 15.31
C ALA A 444 -22.58 -5.12 14.89
N LYS A 445 -23.00 -6.33 14.48
CA LYS A 445 -24.38 -6.61 14.06
C LYS A 445 -25.38 -6.46 15.21
N ALA A 446 -25.00 -6.83 16.43
CA ALA A 446 -25.83 -6.70 17.64
C ALA A 446 -25.78 -5.30 18.28
N LYS A 447 -24.82 -4.45 17.88
CA LYS A 447 -24.51 -3.16 18.52
C LYS A 447 -24.21 -3.28 20.03
N GLN A 448 -23.49 -4.34 20.42
CA GLN A 448 -23.08 -4.62 21.79
C GLN A 448 -21.55 -4.76 21.83
N TYR A 449 -20.87 -3.87 22.56
CA TYR A 449 -19.40 -3.71 22.49
C TYR A 449 -18.70 -3.80 23.86
N ASP A 450 -19.45 -3.75 24.96
CA ASP A 450 -18.97 -3.62 26.34
C ASP A 450 -18.18 -4.84 26.84
N THR A 451 -18.38 -6.01 26.22
CA THR A 451 -17.66 -7.24 26.57
C THR A 451 -16.39 -7.48 25.74
N ILE A 452 -16.26 -6.81 24.59
CA ILE A 452 -15.20 -7.08 23.61
C ILE A 452 -13.81 -6.68 24.11
N GLY A 453 -13.73 -5.62 24.91
CA GLY A 453 -12.46 -5.25 25.53
C GLY A 453 -11.95 -6.31 26.52
N VAL A 454 -12.87 -6.99 27.22
CA VAL A 454 -12.51 -8.10 28.13
C VAL A 454 -12.01 -9.29 27.31
N ASP A 455 -12.68 -9.60 26.19
CA ASP A 455 -12.23 -10.63 25.25
C ASP A 455 -10.78 -10.39 24.79
N LEU A 456 -10.46 -9.14 24.39
CA LEU A 456 -9.13 -8.76 23.92
C LEU A 456 -8.04 -8.99 24.99
N VAL A 457 -8.31 -8.56 26.22
CA VAL A 457 -7.36 -8.78 27.32
C VAL A 457 -7.22 -10.27 27.59
N ALA A 458 -8.33 -11.00 27.68
CA ALA A 458 -8.35 -12.41 28.03
C ALA A 458 -7.56 -13.27 27.05
N VAL A 459 -7.68 -13.05 25.73
CA VAL A 459 -6.93 -13.83 24.74
C VAL A 459 -5.42 -13.67 24.92
N CYS A 460 -4.95 -12.46 25.21
CA CYS A 460 -3.52 -12.19 25.39
C CYS A 460 -2.98 -12.66 26.75
N VAL A 461 -3.69 -12.34 27.85
CA VAL A 461 -3.18 -12.62 29.21
C VAL A 461 -3.24 -14.11 29.54
N ASN A 462 -4.23 -14.85 29.03
CA ASN A 462 -4.30 -16.29 29.21
C ASN A 462 -3.14 -17.01 28.50
N ASP A 463 -2.70 -16.50 27.35
CA ASP A 463 -1.57 -17.06 26.60
C ASP A 463 -0.26 -16.92 27.36
N ILE A 464 0.07 -15.73 27.86
CA ILE A 464 1.28 -15.54 28.67
C ILE A 464 1.19 -16.27 30.02
N LEU A 465 -0.01 -16.37 30.60
CA LEU A 465 -0.25 -17.12 31.83
C LEU A 465 0.13 -18.59 31.68
N THR A 466 -0.09 -19.19 30.49
CA THR A 466 0.33 -20.58 30.25
C THR A 466 1.82 -20.79 30.49
N ARG A 467 2.63 -19.73 30.38
CA ARG A 467 4.09 -19.69 30.58
C ARG A 467 4.50 -19.37 32.01
N ASN A 468 3.56 -19.39 32.95
CA ASN A 468 3.76 -18.96 34.34
C ASN A 468 4.15 -17.48 34.45
N ALA A 469 3.79 -16.66 33.46
CA ALA A 469 3.98 -15.22 33.51
C ALA A 469 2.81 -14.58 34.25
N GLU A 470 3.10 -13.75 35.26
CA GLU A 470 2.12 -12.81 35.81
C GLU A 470 1.97 -11.64 34.84
N PRO A 471 0.76 -11.33 34.35
CA PRO A 471 0.54 -10.14 33.54
C PRO A 471 0.88 -8.87 34.33
N LEU A 472 1.74 -8.04 33.75
CA LEU A 472 2.21 -6.80 34.36
C LEU A 472 1.49 -5.60 33.76
N PHE A 473 1.52 -5.49 32.43
CA PHE A 473 0.89 -4.41 31.72
C PHE A 473 0.31 -4.83 30.37
N PHE A 474 -0.58 -3.99 29.86
CA PHE A 474 -1.30 -4.19 28.62
C PHE A 474 -1.25 -2.94 27.75
N LEU A 475 -1.18 -3.13 26.44
CA LEU A 475 -1.41 -2.10 25.44
C LEU A 475 -2.45 -2.56 24.43
N ASP A 476 -3.21 -1.62 23.88
CA ASP A 476 -4.22 -1.88 22.86
C ASP A 476 -3.99 -1.06 21.59
N CYS A 477 -4.49 -1.58 20.47
CA CYS A 477 -4.62 -0.86 19.22
C CYS A 477 -6.04 -1.05 18.72
N ILE A 478 -6.82 0.03 18.63
CA ILE A 478 -8.21 0.04 18.18
C ILE A 478 -8.26 0.73 16.82
N ALA A 479 -8.77 0.03 15.82
CA ALA A 479 -8.98 0.57 14.49
C ALA A 479 -10.47 0.56 14.15
N GLN A 480 -11.01 1.67 13.65
CA GLN A 480 -12.43 1.78 13.30
C GLN A 480 -12.60 2.41 11.92
N THR A 481 -13.72 2.13 11.27
CA THR A 481 -14.08 2.85 10.02
C THR A 481 -14.40 4.31 10.29
N ASP A 482 -15.15 4.58 11.35
CA ASP A 482 -15.59 5.89 11.81
C ASP A 482 -15.43 5.97 13.33
N LEU A 483 -14.90 7.10 13.82
CA LEU A 483 -14.71 7.36 15.25
C LEU A 483 -16.06 7.57 15.94
N ARG A 484 -16.61 6.47 16.46
CA ARG A 484 -17.83 6.49 17.28
C ARG A 484 -17.45 6.47 18.75
N GLU A 485 -17.55 7.62 19.41
CA GLU A 485 -17.21 7.79 20.83
C GLU A 485 -17.89 6.76 21.73
N GLU A 486 -19.17 6.47 21.51
CA GLU A 486 -19.92 5.46 22.26
C GLU A 486 -19.31 4.05 22.16
N VAL A 487 -18.79 3.69 20.99
CA VAL A 487 -18.17 2.38 20.74
C VAL A 487 -16.78 2.37 21.35
N LEU A 488 -15.97 3.39 21.10
CA LEU A 488 -14.63 3.50 21.66
C LEU A 488 -14.66 3.45 23.19
N LEU A 489 -15.59 4.17 23.82
CA LEU A 489 -15.77 4.17 25.27
C LEU A 489 -16.11 2.77 25.80
N ALA A 490 -17.05 2.06 25.15
CA ALA A 490 -17.43 0.72 25.54
C ALA A 490 -16.25 -0.28 25.42
N LEU A 491 -15.45 -0.16 24.35
CA LEU A 491 -14.26 -0.98 24.13
C LEU A 491 -13.20 -0.71 25.21
N LEU A 492 -12.86 0.56 25.46
CA LEU A 492 -11.88 0.96 26.47
C LEU A 492 -12.32 0.57 27.89
N GLN A 493 -13.59 0.72 28.24
CA GLN A 493 -14.15 0.24 29.51
C GLN A 493 -14.03 -1.28 29.66
N GLY A 494 -14.28 -2.03 28.58
CA GLY A 494 -14.05 -3.46 28.53
C GLY A 494 -12.58 -3.84 28.75
N ILE A 495 -11.65 -3.14 28.10
CA ILE A 495 -10.20 -3.37 28.24
C ILE A 495 -9.76 -3.06 29.67
N ALA A 496 -10.17 -1.93 30.23
CA ALA A 496 -9.85 -1.56 31.61
C ALA A 496 -10.40 -2.60 32.61
N LYS A 497 -11.65 -3.05 32.42
CA LYS A 497 -12.25 -4.12 33.23
C LYS A 497 -11.47 -5.43 33.11
N GLY A 498 -11.06 -5.80 31.89
CA GLY A 498 -10.22 -6.97 31.65
C GLY A 498 -8.86 -6.88 32.35
N CYS A 499 -8.20 -5.73 32.26
CA CYS A 499 -6.92 -5.49 32.94
C CYS A 499 -7.06 -5.58 34.47
N LEU A 500 -8.15 -5.02 35.03
CA LEU A 500 -8.44 -5.12 36.46
C LEU A 500 -8.62 -6.57 36.92
N GLU A 501 -9.39 -7.36 36.14
CA GLU A 501 -9.62 -8.77 36.41
C GLU A 501 -8.34 -9.60 36.26
N ALA A 502 -7.50 -9.30 35.26
CA ALA A 502 -6.21 -9.93 35.04
C ALA A 502 -5.13 -9.50 36.05
N GLY A 503 -5.33 -8.39 36.75
CA GLY A 503 -4.35 -7.85 37.69
C GLY A 503 -3.19 -7.08 37.06
N CYS A 504 -3.30 -6.68 35.79
CA CYS A 504 -2.29 -5.87 35.09
C CYS A 504 -2.73 -4.40 34.93
N SER A 505 -1.77 -3.55 34.58
CA SER A 505 -2.00 -2.12 34.30
C SER A 505 -2.18 -1.88 32.79
N LEU A 506 -3.21 -1.14 32.39
CA LEU A 506 -3.29 -0.54 31.05
C LEU A 506 -2.35 0.68 31.03
N ILE A 507 -1.28 0.62 30.23
CA ILE A 507 -0.21 1.64 30.28
C ILE A 507 -0.06 2.48 29.00
N GLY A 508 -0.82 2.15 27.96
CA GLY A 508 -0.75 2.83 26.68
C GLY A 508 -1.55 2.10 25.62
N GLY A 509 -1.69 2.72 24.46
CA GLY A 509 -2.52 2.20 23.37
C GLY A 509 -2.65 3.21 22.24
N LYS A 510 -3.23 2.80 21.12
CA LYS A 510 -3.42 3.66 19.95
C LYS A 510 -4.80 3.45 19.33
N THR A 511 -5.47 4.55 19.00
CA THR A 511 -6.72 4.52 18.23
C THR A 511 -6.46 5.07 16.84
N ALA A 512 -7.01 4.41 15.82
CA ALA A 512 -6.93 4.82 14.42
C ALA A 512 -8.32 4.82 13.76
N CYS A 513 -8.66 5.90 13.07
CA CYS A 513 -9.80 5.96 12.17
C CYS A 513 -9.31 5.68 10.74
N MET A 514 -9.84 4.66 10.10
CA MET A 514 -9.42 4.22 8.77
C MET A 514 -10.65 3.89 7.89
N PRO A 515 -11.47 4.90 7.51
CA PRO A 515 -12.69 4.72 6.70
C PRO A 515 -12.47 4.10 5.32
N GLY A 516 -11.22 4.11 4.83
CA GLY A 516 -10.81 3.47 3.58
C GLY A 516 -10.29 2.03 3.72
N LEU A 517 -10.07 1.55 4.95
CA LEU A 517 -9.58 0.19 5.22
C LEU A 517 -10.69 -0.75 5.67
N TYR A 518 -11.59 -0.29 6.54
CA TYR A 518 -12.68 -1.08 7.12
C TYR A 518 -14.02 -0.76 6.44
N ALA A 519 -14.92 -1.75 6.33
CA ALA A 519 -16.26 -1.48 5.83
C ALA A 519 -17.10 -0.76 6.89
N ARG A 520 -18.08 0.05 6.48
CA ARG A 520 -18.88 0.89 7.39
C ARG A 520 -19.36 0.15 8.65
N GLY A 521 -18.97 0.65 9.81
CA GLY A 521 -19.35 0.11 11.12
C GLY A 521 -18.45 -1.04 11.62
N GLU A 522 -17.49 -1.50 10.82
CA GLU A 522 -16.47 -2.45 11.22
C GLU A 522 -15.36 -1.76 12.03
N PHE A 523 -14.76 -2.57 12.91
CA PHE A 523 -13.67 -2.20 13.77
C PHE A 523 -12.81 -3.44 14.06
N GLU A 524 -11.55 -3.21 14.35
CA GLU A 524 -10.56 -4.22 14.71
C GLU A 524 -9.87 -3.83 16.02
N LEU A 525 -9.50 -4.84 16.80
CA LEU A 525 -8.72 -4.65 18.01
C LEU A 525 -7.53 -5.61 18.01
N ALA A 526 -6.36 -5.09 18.34
CA ALA A 526 -5.18 -5.86 18.66
C ALA A 526 -4.73 -5.53 20.09
N GLY A 527 -4.37 -6.56 20.84
CA GLY A 527 -3.93 -6.48 22.22
C GLY A 527 -2.47 -6.91 22.34
N PHE A 528 -1.77 -6.33 23.30
CA PHE A 528 -0.40 -6.67 23.61
C PHE A 528 -0.23 -6.75 25.13
N ALA A 529 -0.07 -7.98 25.65
CA ALA A 529 0.17 -8.23 27.06
C ALA A 529 1.65 -8.51 27.30
N VAL A 530 2.20 -7.93 28.35
CA VAL A 530 3.54 -8.27 28.86
C VAL A 530 3.41 -8.74 30.29
N GLY A 531 3.99 -9.91 30.57
CA GLY A 531 4.12 -10.46 31.91
C GLY A 531 5.55 -10.78 32.27
N ALA A 532 5.77 -11.13 33.53
CA ALA A 532 7.07 -11.55 34.03
C ALA A 532 6.98 -12.84 34.86
N VAL A 533 8.10 -13.56 34.87
CA VAL A 533 8.34 -14.70 35.73
C VAL A 533 9.77 -14.62 36.25
N GLU A 534 10.02 -15.00 37.50
CA GLU A 534 11.39 -15.10 38.01
C GLU A 534 12.14 -16.20 37.26
N ARG A 535 13.40 -15.97 36.86
CA ARG A 535 14.21 -16.99 36.16
C ARG A 535 14.32 -18.31 36.92
N SER A 536 14.29 -18.24 38.25
CA SER A 536 14.29 -19.42 39.13
C SER A 536 13.00 -20.25 39.08
N GLN A 537 11.89 -19.66 38.65
CA GLN A 537 10.61 -20.32 38.44
C GLN A 537 10.54 -20.75 36.98
N ILE A 538 10.91 -22.01 36.70
CA ILE A 538 11.01 -22.58 35.34
C ILE A 538 9.78 -22.22 34.50
N ALA A 539 10.04 -21.68 33.30
CA ALA A 539 9.05 -21.49 32.26
C ALA A 539 8.44 -22.83 31.86
N LEU A 540 7.13 -22.96 32.03
CA LEU A 540 6.38 -24.05 31.43
C LEU A 540 6.61 -24.00 29.89
N PRO A 541 6.33 -25.05 29.11
CA PRO A 541 6.03 -26.40 29.56
C PRO A 541 7.31 -27.07 30.03
N ALA A 542 7.28 -27.65 31.23
CA ALA A 542 8.38 -28.43 31.77
C ALA A 542 8.32 -29.86 31.19
N LYS A 543 8.54 -29.97 29.86
CA LYS A 543 8.39 -31.22 29.09
C LYS A 543 9.16 -32.38 29.71
N GLN A 544 10.32 -32.14 30.31
CA GLN A 544 11.14 -33.18 30.96
C GLN A 544 10.50 -33.78 32.22
N ARG A 545 9.50 -33.11 32.81
CA ARG A 545 8.76 -33.59 33.99
C ARG A 545 7.48 -34.32 33.63
N MET A 546 7.07 -34.31 32.36
CA MET A 546 5.84 -34.96 31.90
C MET A 546 6.08 -36.44 31.66
N GLU A 547 5.20 -37.30 32.16
CA GLU A 547 5.32 -38.75 32.04
C GLU A 547 3.93 -39.42 31.87
N ASN A 548 3.94 -40.68 31.43
CA ASN A 548 2.70 -41.45 31.32
C ASN A 548 2.05 -41.63 32.71
N GLY A 549 0.75 -41.39 32.79
CA GLY A 549 -0.01 -41.38 34.05
C GLY A 549 -0.26 -39.98 34.61
N ASP A 550 0.36 -38.94 34.03
CA ASP A 550 0.00 -37.56 34.35
C ASP A 550 -1.46 -37.24 34.03
N VAL A 551 -2.07 -36.42 34.87
CA VAL A 551 -3.48 -36.04 34.77
C VAL A 551 -3.62 -34.68 34.08
N ILE A 552 -4.55 -34.60 33.13
CA ILE A 552 -4.96 -33.35 32.50
C ILE A 552 -6.18 -32.82 33.26
N ILE A 553 -6.08 -31.59 33.74
CA ILE A 553 -7.18 -30.89 34.40
C ILE A 553 -7.70 -29.81 33.45
N GLY A 554 -8.96 -29.92 33.07
CA GLY A 554 -9.66 -28.88 32.31
C GLY A 554 -10.26 -27.83 33.24
N ILE A 555 -10.12 -26.56 32.88
CA ILE A 555 -10.85 -25.46 33.52
C ILE A 555 -11.96 -25.04 32.58
N ALA A 556 -13.20 -25.05 33.06
CA ALA A 556 -14.37 -24.76 32.22
C ALA A 556 -14.28 -23.38 31.56
N SER A 557 -14.60 -23.32 30.27
CA SER A 557 -14.99 -22.10 29.59
C SER A 557 -16.41 -21.69 30.01
N ASN A 558 -16.82 -20.50 29.62
CA ASN A 558 -18.17 -19.97 29.81
C ASN A 558 -18.88 -19.76 28.45
N GLY A 559 -18.41 -20.43 27.40
CA GLY A 559 -18.92 -20.32 26.03
C GLY A 559 -17.83 -20.53 24.99
N PHE A 560 -18.02 -19.91 23.82
CA PHE A 560 -17.12 -19.98 22.65
C PHE A 560 -15.87 -19.10 22.76
N HIS A 561 -15.79 -18.26 23.80
CA HIS A 561 -14.71 -17.29 24.00
C HIS A 561 -14.57 -16.37 22.78
N SER A 562 -13.41 -16.34 22.12
CA SER A 562 -13.14 -15.51 20.94
C SER A 562 -12.86 -16.33 19.68
N ASN A 563 -13.26 -17.62 19.65
CA ASN A 563 -12.91 -18.54 18.56
C ASN A 563 -14.16 -19.18 17.93
N GLY A 564 -14.05 -19.55 16.65
CA GLY A 564 -15.11 -20.28 15.93
C GLY A 564 -16.28 -19.42 15.43
N TYR A 565 -16.23 -18.08 15.60
CA TYR A 565 -17.34 -17.18 15.24
C TYR A 565 -17.67 -17.15 13.75
N SER A 566 -16.71 -17.45 12.86
CA SER A 566 -17.00 -17.62 11.44
C SER A 566 -17.90 -18.84 11.18
N LEU A 567 -17.66 -19.96 11.88
CA LEU A 567 -18.50 -21.15 11.79
C LEU A 567 -19.87 -20.91 12.42
N ILE A 568 -19.90 -20.27 13.61
CA ILE A 568 -21.15 -19.91 14.29
C ILE A 568 -22.02 -19.06 13.36
N LYS A 569 -21.44 -18.04 12.72
CA LYS A 569 -22.13 -17.21 11.73
C LYS A 569 -22.73 -18.07 10.61
N SER A 570 -21.95 -18.96 9.99
CA SER A 570 -22.46 -19.84 8.93
C SER A 570 -23.58 -20.78 9.41
N VAL A 571 -23.53 -21.27 10.65
CA VAL A 571 -24.60 -22.09 11.25
C VAL A 571 -25.87 -21.27 11.43
N LEU A 572 -25.78 -20.07 12.01
CA LEU A 572 -26.94 -19.17 12.19
C LEU A 572 -27.61 -18.84 10.84
N GLU A 573 -26.81 -18.50 9.83
CA GLU A 573 -27.29 -18.23 8.48
C GLU A 573 -27.98 -19.45 7.85
N SER A 574 -27.40 -20.65 8.00
CA SER A 574 -28.00 -21.89 7.46
C SER A 574 -29.34 -22.26 8.10
N GLN A 575 -29.54 -21.87 9.36
CA GLN A 575 -30.74 -22.16 10.14
C GLN A 575 -31.75 -20.99 10.13
N ASN A 576 -31.43 -19.89 9.45
CA ASN A 576 -32.20 -18.63 9.49
C ASN A 576 -32.48 -18.12 10.91
N ILE A 577 -31.50 -18.24 11.81
CA ILE A 577 -31.59 -17.71 13.17
C ILE A 577 -30.98 -16.30 13.20
N GLU A 578 -31.73 -15.33 13.67
CA GLU A 578 -31.27 -13.95 13.83
C GLU A 578 -30.71 -13.70 15.24
N LEU A 579 -29.84 -12.69 15.36
CA LEU A 579 -29.16 -12.37 16.63
C LEU A 579 -30.12 -11.93 17.74
N ASN A 580 -31.30 -11.42 17.38
CA ASN A 580 -32.32 -10.96 18.32
C ASN A 580 -33.33 -12.06 18.68
N ASP A 581 -33.23 -13.24 18.08
CA ASP A 581 -34.11 -14.37 18.43
C ASP A 581 -33.83 -14.86 19.87
N PRO A 582 -34.82 -15.45 20.56
CA PRO A 582 -34.59 -16.14 21.82
C PRO A 582 -33.51 -17.21 21.64
N CYS A 583 -32.53 -17.23 22.55
CA CYS A 583 -31.46 -18.21 22.51
C CYS A 583 -32.04 -19.62 22.72
N PRO A 584 -31.77 -20.61 21.86
CA PRO A 584 -32.41 -21.94 21.93
C PRO A 584 -32.21 -22.66 23.27
N TRP A 585 -31.07 -22.45 23.93
CA TRP A 585 -30.72 -23.04 25.22
C TRP A 585 -30.94 -22.08 26.40
N ASN A 586 -31.17 -20.79 26.15
CA ASN A 586 -31.51 -19.81 27.18
C ASN A 586 -32.59 -18.84 26.69
N PRO A 587 -33.87 -19.25 26.66
CA PRO A 587 -34.94 -18.48 26.03
C PRO A 587 -35.22 -17.10 26.67
N GLN A 588 -34.65 -16.82 27.85
CA GLN A 588 -34.77 -15.51 28.52
C GLN A 588 -33.79 -14.46 27.98
N GLN A 589 -32.83 -14.87 27.15
CA GLN A 589 -31.84 -14.00 26.55
C GLN A 589 -31.84 -14.16 25.04
N THR A 590 -31.30 -13.18 24.33
CA THR A 590 -31.11 -13.30 22.89
C THR A 590 -29.90 -14.15 22.55
N VAL A 591 -29.86 -14.65 21.31
CA VAL A 591 -28.66 -15.30 20.75
C VAL A 591 -27.43 -14.39 20.87
N ALA A 592 -27.58 -13.09 20.60
CA ALA A 592 -26.50 -12.11 20.74
C ALA A 592 -25.87 -12.10 22.13
N ILE A 593 -26.69 -12.03 23.20
CA ILE A 593 -26.19 -11.94 24.58
C ILE A 593 -25.37 -13.18 24.95
N ASN A 594 -25.82 -14.37 24.56
CA ASN A 594 -25.10 -15.62 24.86
C ASN A 594 -23.82 -15.74 24.04
N LEU A 595 -23.84 -15.35 22.77
CA LEU A 595 -22.65 -15.33 21.92
C LEU A 595 -21.65 -14.24 22.30
N LEU A 596 -22.07 -13.16 22.98
CA LEU A 596 -21.19 -12.08 23.41
C LEU A 596 -20.77 -12.19 24.87
N LEU A 597 -20.98 -13.35 25.52
CA LEU A 597 -20.37 -13.65 26.80
C LEU A 597 -18.85 -13.45 26.73
N PRO A 598 -18.25 -12.69 27.67
CA PRO A 598 -16.84 -12.37 27.62
C PRO A 598 -15.98 -13.62 27.86
N THR A 599 -14.86 -13.70 27.16
CA THR A 599 -13.83 -14.72 27.37
C THR A 599 -13.34 -14.64 28.82
N LYS A 600 -13.30 -15.79 29.48
CA LYS A 600 -12.92 -15.87 30.89
C LYS A 600 -11.43 -15.59 31.08
N ILE A 601 -11.10 -14.73 32.04
CA ILE A 601 -9.71 -14.46 32.44
C ILE A 601 -9.31 -15.42 33.55
N TYR A 602 -8.29 -16.23 33.30
CA TYR A 602 -7.89 -17.30 34.24
C TYR A 602 -6.79 -16.90 35.22
N VAL A 603 -6.26 -15.68 35.14
CA VAL A 603 -5.08 -15.22 35.88
C VAL A 603 -5.24 -15.43 37.39
N ASN A 604 -6.27 -14.84 38.02
CA ASN A 604 -6.50 -14.98 39.46
C ASN A 604 -6.76 -16.43 39.89
N THR A 605 -7.31 -17.26 39.00
CA THR A 605 -7.62 -18.66 39.32
C THR A 605 -6.36 -19.54 39.28
N LEU A 606 -5.44 -19.28 38.36
CA LEU A 606 -4.36 -20.21 38.05
C LEU A 606 -2.96 -19.72 38.45
N LEU A 607 -2.73 -18.41 38.59
CA LEU A 607 -1.38 -17.88 38.77
C LEU A 607 -0.64 -18.49 39.99
N GLU A 608 -1.28 -18.53 41.16
CA GLU A 608 -0.68 -19.13 42.36
C GLU A 608 -0.46 -20.65 42.24
N LEU A 609 -1.36 -21.34 41.52
CA LEU A 609 -1.19 -22.77 41.24
C LEU A 609 0.01 -23.02 40.31
N LEU A 610 0.19 -22.18 39.28
CA LEU A 610 1.32 -22.25 38.36
C LEU A 610 2.63 -21.95 39.09
N ARG A 611 2.65 -20.91 39.94
CA ARG A 611 3.78 -20.53 40.79
C ARG A 611 4.19 -21.61 41.80
N SER A 612 3.26 -22.49 42.21
CA SER A 612 3.56 -23.60 43.11
C SER A 612 4.57 -24.62 42.55
N GLY A 613 4.83 -24.59 41.23
CA GLY A 613 5.74 -25.51 40.55
C GLY A 613 5.20 -26.94 40.41
N ARG A 614 3.92 -27.18 40.76
CA ARG A 614 3.25 -28.49 40.62
C ARG A 614 2.71 -28.74 39.22
N VAL A 615 2.37 -27.69 38.50
CA VAL A 615 1.91 -27.77 37.11
C VAL A 615 3.09 -28.08 36.19
N LYS A 616 2.93 -29.07 35.31
CA LYS A 616 3.98 -29.49 34.37
C LYS A 616 3.86 -28.79 33.01
N GLY A 617 2.65 -28.38 32.63
CA GLY A 617 2.35 -27.61 31.43
C GLY A 617 0.94 -27.03 31.49
N ALA A 618 0.68 -26.02 30.66
CA ALA A 618 -0.62 -25.39 30.52
C ALA A 618 -0.82 -25.02 29.04
N ALA A 619 -2.02 -25.30 28.53
CA ALA A 619 -2.42 -24.96 27.17
C ALA A 619 -3.70 -24.14 27.24
N HIS A 620 -3.69 -22.96 26.62
CA HIS A 620 -4.89 -22.15 26.43
C HIS A 620 -5.62 -22.70 25.20
N ILE A 621 -6.89 -23.05 25.37
CA ILE A 621 -7.66 -23.71 24.32
C ILE A 621 -8.34 -22.64 23.46
N THR A 622 -7.75 -22.35 22.31
CA THR A 622 -8.20 -21.34 21.35
C THR A 622 -8.55 -21.98 19.99
N GLY A 623 -8.23 -21.34 18.87
CA GLY A 623 -8.40 -21.90 17.53
C GLY A 623 -7.79 -23.30 17.42
N GLY A 624 -8.50 -24.21 16.75
CA GLY A 624 -8.12 -25.63 16.65
C GLY A 624 -8.45 -26.49 17.88
N GLY A 625 -8.94 -25.89 18.96
CA GLY A 625 -9.48 -26.59 20.12
C GLY A 625 -8.46 -27.50 20.82
N LEU A 626 -8.94 -28.61 21.40
CA LEU A 626 -8.10 -29.56 22.14
C LEU A 626 -7.06 -30.25 21.24
N VAL A 627 -7.41 -30.49 19.98
CA VAL A 627 -6.58 -31.23 19.02
C VAL A 627 -5.33 -30.45 18.66
N ASP A 628 -5.43 -29.13 18.48
CA ASP A 628 -4.27 -28.34 18.07
C ASP A 628 -3.48 -27.78 19.25
N ASN A 629 -4.15 -27.44 20.36
CA ASN A 629 -3.50 -26.70 21.45
C ASN A 629 -2.76 -27.60 22.43
N ILE A 630 -3.29 -28.78 22.76
CA ILE A 630 -2.67 -29.68 23.75
C ILE A 630 -1.36 -30.29 23.23
N PRO A 631 -1.26 -30.77 21.98
CA PRO A 631 0.01 -31.36 21.50
C PRO A 631 1.20 -30.39 21.51
N ARG A 632 0.97 -29.08 21.42
CA ARG A 632 2.04 -28.05 21.45
C ARG A 632 2.87 -28.13 22.74
N ILE A 633 2.22 -28.46 23.85
CA ILE A 633 2.86 -28.50 25.17
C ILE A 633 3.46 -29.86 25.54
N LEU A 634 3.08 -30.93 24.84
CA LEU A 634 3.52 -32.29 25.16
C LEU A 634 4.93 -32.59 24.60
N PRO A 635 5.68 -33.52 25.25
CA PRO A 635 6.81 -34.22 24.65
C PRO A 635 6.40 -35.02 23.42
N SER A 636 7.34 -35.28 22.51
CA SER A 636 7.09 -36.00 21.25
C SER A 636 6.67 -37.46 21.44
N ASP A 637 6.98 -38.05 22.60
CA ASP A 637 6.70 -39.43 22.97
C ASP A 637 5.41 -39.61 23.78
N LEU A 638 4.68 -38.51 24.08
CA LEU A 638 3.42 -38.53 24.81
C LEU A 638 2.24 -38.07 23.96
N ILE A 639 1.08 -38.66 24.23
CA ILE A 639 -0.21 -38.23 23.69
C ILE A 639 -1.21 -38.01 24.82
N ALA A 640 -2.09 -37.02 24.66
CA ALA A 640 -3.20 -36.81 25.58
C ALA A 640 -4.37 -37.75 25.24
N LYS A 641 -4.88 -38.47 26.24
CA LYS A 641 -6.15 -39.19 26.15
C LYS A 641 -7.18 -38.42 26.97
N ILE A 642 -8.22 -37.95 26.28
CA ILE A 642 -9.20 -37.04 26.85
C ILE A 642 -10.58 -37.68 26.67
N ASP A 643 -11.25 -37.94 27.79
CA ASP A 643 -12.63 -38.41 27.80
C ASP A 643 -13.59 -37.22 27.92
N MET A 644 -14.16 -36.82 26.79
CA MET A 644 -15.07 -35.68 26.70
C MET A 644 -16.40 -35.89 27.45
N SER A 645 -16.70 -37.11 27.91
CA SER A 645 -17.90 -37.40 28.72
C SER A 645 -17.75 -36.99 30.18
N THR A 646 -16.54 -36.61 30.62
CA THR A 646 -16.24 -36.34 32.04
C THR A 646 -16.58 -34.94 32.51
N TRP A 647 -17.03 -34.04 31.63
CA TRP A 647 -17.54 -32.71 31.98
C TRP A 647 -18.73 -32.32 31.10
N PRO A 648 -19.63 -31.44 31.59
CA PRO A 648 -20.70 -30.92 30.76
C PRO A 648 -20.13 -30.00 29.68
N ILE A 649 -20.54 -30.22 28.43
CA ILE A 649 -20.34 -29.24 27.35
C ILE A 649 -21.24 -28.04 27.68
N PRO A 650 -20.75 -26.79 27.64
CA PRO A 650 -21.59 -25.62 27.84
C PRO A 650 -22.81 -25.67 26.89
N ASP A 651 -23.99 -25.37 27.43
CA ASP A 651 -25.27 -25.42 26.72
C ASP A 651 -25.31 -24.51 25.48
#